data_AF-A0A517Y402-F1
#
_entry.id   AF-A0A517Y402-F1
#
_cell.length_a   1.000
_cell.length_b   1.000
_cell.length_c   1.000
_cell.angle_alpha   90.00
_cell.angle_beta   90.00
_cell.angle_gamma   90.00
#
_symmetry.space_group_name_H-M   'P 1'
#
loop_
_entity.id
_entity.type
_entity.pdbx_description
1 polymer ?
#
loop_
_entity_poly.entity_id
_entity_poly.type
_entity_poly.pdbx_seq_one_letter_code
_entity_poly.pdbx_strand_id
1 'polypeptide(L)'
;MHNYMKPLLTIFLAALMLATADAGNPDAEARVEPKLATMRGLTKDRKWSELIAQFKNEDIAAWKDVPDRSAEAAALRGKAYIAIKDGVSAEKDLKLAVERTPKSGERWHELGDLYRGLLANEALALAAYDKAFAYSGKSLGWLPISATINQASVLLKQGKPQEARKIMERYDSSDLVQIAPVWGDKMRTLNEAIEEKLGSSRLVIADKGRSDYQIVQPDSYPTPAIAADMQQVARLLQTAFKANGAELTVVAEAARDKTKPAIYLGATAFARSHGVECKGWSFVHKTVGRDLIIAGCDEPAPGRGPNTSKGPGFNRIGSAKAVTDFLQKYVGTRFLFPEQGGFLPLSNVSKVNLLTTPTIEYLPTSRIAVPPDLDVKKTPSLDFDITWPPTVSFYHLAQNRFPTIDATFGGHTWHRAVPSTEADFAAHPERFALLGGKRTMTGSEAQIQFCISNPEVQELLYQDLEKHFKQGFQIVDLGQPDGFRGCECEACTKLYGTGSDWSEKVWILHRNLAERAHKAFPDRTVALVVYAITEKLPKTFNQFPPNVRLAMSGTRDHELATWRNFGAPQGFSTYLYYWCPNMMPRYFPMRTPLYVENAAKRLMAAQVHSIARDGNGGIAYGLEGPTYYTMGRMFDGPGTHTAKDLVIEYVSAAFGKAAPAIMGFYDQLYNSLEIYARYMATREDGWAFKDMYGRGHKHLSSPESIIAFLYPVELIQGMEKQLALAEKAELSPKAQTRLALVRAEFEYLKGVVNAVHLYNAYQISPDAASLDRLLSAIDARRSAVDQLFAKGNGLKGWPFTLFPPSGHSADTLKLKHDGYQEPYKSSFLNWDTAAKRNAPLPNAKRMIAGLTKDTLTLDAPQWDKIPPQLLASSSTTTNVRAMYDDTRLYLRFDCEVPPDATAEAIEKERVEAYLMPASGSRVTFKFSAGLKQASRTQAARGLIEDLMNLGYDKFDPLWKAEWTHAAMHDAKANRLTVMMTIPLRSIPPAAVKSDQNWFVNFQRVSPAGTSAWSLIPGAAGIEDPRSNGELSFNSDGTATANHPLKAEREKIYRETFETPAEWKEQIAKGPTLALNGWKFRADPTEVGTKDEWFKPANNLESDWLPIQVPTFWEETEAIGKLLGDGWYRVTFNMPAASQGKTLQLMFAGVDEQAWVYLNGKLIGEHSEKSEKKAYTALYDEPFIVEVPANQLQAKSPNVLHVRVHNRAGAGGIWRPVHVIETLSSNGSK
;
A
#
# COMPACT_ATOMS: atom_id res chain seq x y z
N MET A 1 19.24 1.40 -28.03
CA MET A 1 19.37 2.74 -27.41
C MET A 1 19.53 3.89 -28.42
N HIS A 2 20.19 3.71 -29.57
CA HIS A 2 20.46 4.82 -30.51
C HIS A 2 19.23 5.33 -31.31
N ASN A 3 18.13 4.58 -31.39
CA ASN A 3 16.95 4.95 -32.18
C ASN A 3 15.85 5.71 -31.42
N TYR A 4 15.98 5.93 -30.11
CA TYR A 4 14.97 6.63 -29.30
C TYR A 4 15.31 8.10 -28.99
N MET A 5 16.52 8.58 -29.29
CA MET A 5 16.96 9.95 -28.96
C MET A 5 16.69 11.00 -30.05
N LYS A 6 16.61 10.60 -31.32
CA LYS A 6 16.37 11.55 -32.43
C LYS A 6 15.02 12.30 -32.36
N PRO A 7 13.89 11.67 -31.97
CA PRO A 7 12.61 12.37 -31.88
C PRO A 7 12.63 13.45 -30.78
N LEU A 8 13.25 13.16 -29.63
CA LEU A 8 13.32 14.06 -28.48
C LEU A 8 14.18 15.31 -28.76
N LEU A 9 15.32 15.15 -29.45
CA LEU A 9 16.18 16.28 -29.81
C LEU A 9 15.52 17.21 -30.84
N THR A 10 14.70 16.65 -31.74
CA THR A 10 13.97 17.42 -32.75
C THR A 10 12.83 18.23 -32.13
N ILE A 11 12.14 17.67 -31.13
CA ILE A 11 11.09 18.36 -30.36
C ILE A 11 11.69 19.51 -29.53
N PHE A 12 12.86 19.30 -28.93
CA PHE A 12 13.52 20.32 -28.10
C PHE A 12 14.03 21.51 -28.95
N LEU A 13 14.59 21.24 -30.13
CA LEU A 13 15.01 22.28 -31.08
C LEU A 13 13.83 23.03 -31.70
N ALA A 14 12.72 22.34 -31.97
CA ALA A 14 11.49 22.97 -32.45
C ALA A 14 10.87 23.89 -31.38
N ALA A 15 10.89 23.48 -30.11
CA ALA A 15 10.42 24.31 -28.99
C ALA A 15 11.27 25.58 -28.79
N LEU A 16 12.59 25.49 -29.00
CA LEU A 16 13.50 26.63 -28.88
C LEU A 16 13.38 27.61 -30.07
N MET A 17 13.09 27.12 -31.27
CA MET A 17 12.82 27.96 -32.44
C MET A 17 11.43 28.60 -32.40
N LEU A 18 10.43 27.95 -31.78
CA LEU A 18 9.10 28.54 -31.56
C LEU A 18 9.12 29.64 -30.49
N ALA A 19 9.98 29.54 -29.48
CA ALA A 19 10.12 30.55 -28.43
C ALA A 19 10.84 31.84 -28.89
N THR A 20 11.51 31.82 -30.04
CA THR A 20 12.30 32.96 -30.56
C THR A 20 11.64 33.65 -31.76
N ALA A 21 10.47 33.18 -32.22
CA ALA A 21 9.76 33.73 -33.37
C ALA A 21 8.68 34.79 -33.00
N ASP A 22 8.44 35.07 -31.71
CA ASP A 22 7.30 35.89 -31.24
C ASP A 22 7.73 37.19 -30.53
N ALA A 23 8.94 37.70 -30.81
CA ALA A 23 9.36 39.00 -30.31
C ALA A 23 8.82 40.12 -31.24
N GLY A 24 7.67 40.69 -30.85
CA GLY A 24 7.12 41.91 -31.45
C GLY A 24 8.08 43.10 -31.38
N ASN A 25 7.79 44.17 -32.15
CA ASN A 25 8.58 45.41 -32.18
C ASN A 25 8.54 46.13 -30.81
N PRO A 26 9.62 46.09 -30.01
CA PRO A 26 9.60 46.55 -28.61
C PRO A 26 9.28 48.04 -28.47
N ASP A 27 9.70 48.85 -29.44
CA ASP A 27 9.45 50.30 -29.47
C ASP A 27 7.97 50.63 -29.74
N ALA A 28 7.31 49.80 -30.56
CA ALA A 28 5.88 49.95 -30.84
C ALA A 28 5.01 49.52 -29.65
N GLU A 29 5.42 48.49 -28.91
CA GLU A 29 4.75 48.05 -27.69
C GLU A 29 4.87 49.08 -26.56
N ALA A 30 6.08 49.60 -26.33
CA ALA A 30 6.33 50.63 -25.31
C ALA A 30 5.47 51.89 -25.51
N ARG A 31 5.12 52.24 -26.76
CA ARG A 31 4.26 53.38 -27.10
C ARG A 31 2.80 53.19 -26.67
N VAL A 32 2.27 51.97 -26.77
CA VAL A 32 0.82 51.71 -26.56
C VAL A 32 0.50 51.15 -25.16
N GLU A 33 1.48 50.51 -24.51
CA GLU A 33 1.29 49.84 -23.23
C GLU A 33 0.76 50.75 -22.12
N PRO A 34 1.21 52.01 -21.95
CA PRO A 34 0.65 52.90 -20.92
C PRO A 34 -0.85 53.16 -21.12
N LYS A 35 -1.29 53.35 -22.39
CA LYS A 35 -2.71 53.56 -22.71
C LYS A 35 -3.52 52.31 -22.41
N LEU A 36 -3.02 51.14 -22.80
CA LEU A 36 -3.67 49.85 -22.55
C LEU A 36 -3.76 49.54 -21.05
N ALA A 37 -2.72 49.85 -20.27
CA ALA A 37 -2.73 49.73 -18.82
C ALA A 37 -3.83 50.59 -18.17
N THR A 38 -4.02 51.82 -18.64
CA THR A 38 -5.14 52.67 -18.21
C THR A 38 -6.50 52.05 -18.57
N MET A 39 -6.65 51.55 -19.80
CA MET A 39 -7.90 50.87 -20.22
C MET A 39 -8.21 49.64 -19.38
N ARG A 40 -7.20 48.82 -19.04
CA ARG A 40 -7.32 47.67 -18.14
C ARG A 40 -7.77 48.11 -16.74
N GLY A 41 -7.16 49.16 -16.19
CA GLY A 41 -7.52 49.73 -14.88
C GLY A 41 -8.98 50.22 -14.84
N LEU A 42 -9.38 51.03 -15.82
CA LEU A 42 -10.76 51.54 -15.92
C LEU A 42 -11.79 50.41 -16.11
N THR A 43 -11.45 49.39 -16.90
CA THR A 43 -12.29 48.19 -17.08
C THR A 43 -12.45 47.42 -15.78
N LYS A 44 -11.34 47.22 -15.04
CA LYS A 44 -11.32 46.53 -13.74
C LYS A 44 -12.22 47.24 -12.72
N ASP A 45 -12.16 48.57 -12.71
CA ASP A 45 -12.98 49.43 -11.84
C ASP A 45 -14.40 49.67 -12.37
N ARG A 46 -14.75 49.08 -13.52
CA ARG A 46 -16.05 49.24 -14.20
C ARG A 46 -16.41 50.70 -14.53
N LYS A 47 -15.41 51.54 -14.76
CA LYS A 47 -15.55 52.97 -15.08
C LYS A 47 -15.78 53.17 -16.59
N TRP A 48 -16.88 52.63 -17.09
CA TRP A 48 -17.16 52.54 -18.54
C TRP A 48 -17.26 53.90 -19.23
N SER A 49 -18.01 54.84 -18.64
CA SER A 49 -18.16 56.19 -19.20
C SER A 49 -16.84 56.96 -19.24
N GLU A 50 -15.97 56.74 -18.26
CA GLU A 50 -14.65 57.36 -18.19
C GLU A 50 -13.69 56.78 -19.23
N LEU A 51 -13.72 55.45 -19.43
CA LEU A 51 -12.96 54.79 -20.50
C LEU A 51 -13.37 55.33 -21.88
N ILE A 52 -14.68 55.44 -22.15
CA ILE A 52 -15.16 56.01 -23.42
C ILE A 52 -14.78 57.49 -23.53
N ALA A 53 -14.92 58.29 -22.47
CA ALA A 53 -14.55 59.70 -22.51
C ALA A 53 -13.06 59.90 -22.87
N GLN A 54 -12.17 59.06 -22.33
CA GLN A 54 -10.73 59.15 -22.57
C GLN A 54 -10.31 58.54 -23.93
N PHE A 55 -10.91 57.43 -24.35
CA PHE A 55 -10.41 56.64 -25.47
C PHE A 55 -11.33 56.56 -26.69
N LYS A 56 -12.50 57.22 -26.72
CA LYS A 56 -13.40 57.18 -27.90
C LYS A 56 -12.77 57.65 -29.21
N ASN A 57 -11.82 58.58 -29.12
CA ASN A 57 -11.13 59.16 -30.28
C ASN A 57 -9.77 58.49 -30.58
N GLU A 58 -9.36 57.49 -29.79
CA GLU A 58 -8.10 56.77 -30.03
C GLU A 58 -8.24 55.89 -31.28
N ASP A 59 -7.32 56.04 -32.25
CA ASP A 59 -7.30 55.19 -33.43
C ASP A 59 -6.59 53.86 -33.16
N ILE A 60 -7.32 52.94 -32.51
CA ILE A 60 -6.82 51.60 -32.18
C ILE A 60 -6.50 50.79 -33.45
N ALA A 61 -7.15 51.09 -34.60
CA ALA A 61 -6.89 50.39 -35.85
C ALA A 61 -5.50 50.72 -36.41
N ALA A 62 -4.98 51.93 -36.13
CA ALA A 62 -3.62 52.34 -36.47
C ALA A 62 -2.52 51.58 -35.71
N TRP A 63 -2.86 50.85 -34.64
CA TRP A 63 -1.92 50.02 -33.86
C TRP A 63 -1.58 48.69 -34.57
N LYS A 64 -1.42 48.71 -35.89
CA LYS A 64 -1.22 47.53 -36.75
C LYS A 64 0.10 46.78 -36.46
N ASP A 65 1.10 47.47 -35.93
CA ASP A 65 2.43 46.92 -35.65
C ASP A 65 2.47 46.11 -34.34
N VAL A 66 1.38 46.13 -33.55
CA VAL A 66 1.21 45.43 -32.27
C VAL A 66 -0.19 44.80 -32.21
N PRO A 67 -0.47 43.79 -33.06
CA PRO A 67 -1.83 43.29 -33.31
C PRO A 67 -2.54 42.74 -32.06
N ASP A 68 -1.83 42.07 -31.15
CA ASP A 68 -2.44 41.55 -29.92
C ASP A 68 -2.86 42.66 -28.95
N ARG A 69 -2.03 43.72 -28.83
CA ARG A 69 -2.34 44.91 -28.02
C ARG A 69 -3.48 45.73 -28.62
N SER A 70 -3.50 45.85 -29.96
CA SER A 70 -4.61 46.45 -30.72
C SER A 70 -5.92 45.69 -30.48
N ALA A 71 -5.87 44.35 -30.55
CA ALA A 71 -7.04 43.50 -30.32
C ALA A 71 -7.57 43.63 -28.88
N GLU A 72 -6.69 43.65 -27.90
CA GLU A 72 -7.07 43.81 -26.49
C GLU A 72 -7.69 45.18 -26.23
N ALA A 73 -7.05 46.27 -26.71
CA ALA A 73 -7.57 47.62 -26.56
C ALA A 73 -8.97 47.76 -27.19
N ALA A 74 -9.13 47.24 -28.42
CA ALA A 74 -10.40 47.24 -29.12
C ALA A 74 -11.47 46.45 -28.33
N ALA A 75 -11.14 45.27 -27.79
CA ALA A 75 -12.08 44.51 -26.98
C ALA A 75 -12.48 45.20 -25.67
N LEU A 76 -11.53 45.83 -24.96
CA LEU A 76 -11.82 46.60 -23.74
C LEU A 76 -12.74 47.79 -24.02
N ARG A 77 -12.49 48.53 -25.11
CA ARG A 77 -13.33 49.67 -25.51
C ARG A 77 -14.70 49.20 -26.02
N GLY A 78 -14.75 48.11 -26.77
CA GLY A 78 -15.98 47.45 -27.20
C GLY A 78 -16.87 47.04 -26.02
N LYS A 79 -16.28 46.46 -24.96
CA LYS A 79 -17.00 46.17 -23.70
C LYS A 79 -17.57 47.42 -23.02
N ALA A 80 -16.80 48.50 -23.00
CA ALA A 80 -17.28 49.77 -22.45
C ALA A 80 -18.46 50.35 -23.27
N TYR A 81 -18.40 50.26 -24.60
CA TYR A 81 -19.51 50.63 -25.49
C TYR A 81 -20.77 49.77 -25.26
N ILE A 82 -20.61 48.45 -25.06
CA ILE A 82 -21.73 47.57 -24.65
C ILE A 82 -22.35 48.07 -23.34
N ALA A 83 -21.53 48.38 -22.33
CA ALA A 83 -22.01 48.81 -21.02
C ALA A 83 -22.80 50.13 -21.07
N ILE A 84 -22.46 51.04 -21.99
CA ILE A 84 -23.20 52.30 -22.21
C ILE A 84 -24.28 52.18 -23.29
N LYS A 85 -24.59 50.96 -23.76
CA LYS A 85 -25.62 50.64 -24.76
C LYS A 85 -25.39 51.24 -26.15
N ASP A 86 -24.14 51.48 -26.54
CA ASP A 86 -23.77 51.87 -27.91
C ASP A 86 -23.32 50.64 -28.71
N GLY A 87 -24.28 49.99 -29.37
CA GLY A 87 -24.04 48.74 -30.10
C GLY A 87 -23.22 48.92 -31.38
N VAL A 88 -23.34 50.07 -32.04
CA VAL A 88 -22.65 50.32 -33.32
C VAL A 88 -21.16 50.52 -33.09
N SER A 89 -20.80 51.32 -32.08
CA SER A 89 -19.39 51.51 -31.71
C SER A 89 -18.78 50.23 -31.14
N ALA A 90 -19.55 49.49 -30.33
CA ALA A 90 -19.11 48.18 -29.84
C ALA A 90 -18.84 47.17 -30.96
N GLU A 91 -19.70 47.14 -31.99
CA GLU A 91 -19.54 46.22 -33.12
C GLU A 91 -18.27 46.53 -33.91
N LYS A 92 -18.01 47.81 -34.16
CA LYS A 92 -16.81 48.27 -34.85
C LYS A 92 -15.55 47.79 -34.14
N ASP A 93 -15.48 47.99 -32.83
CA ASP A 93 -14.31 47.63 -32.03
C ASP A 93 -14.15 46.12 -31.86
N LEU A 94 -15.24 45.37 -31.63
CA LEU A 94 -15.16 43.91 -31.53
C LEU A 94 -14.83 43.24 -32.87
N LYS A 95 -15.28 43.79 -34.01
CA LYS A 95 -14.83 43.34 -35.33
C LYS A 95 -13.34 43.55 -35.53
N LEU A 96 -12.82 44.71 -35.12
CA LEU A 96 -11.38 44.97 -35.16
C LEU A 96 -10.60 43.99 -34.26
N ALA A 97 -11.10 43.69 -33.06
CA ALA A 97 -10.49 42.73 -32.17
C ALA A 97 -10.40 41.32 -32.78
N VAL A 98 -11.48 40.89 -33.44
CA VAL A 98 -11.54 39.61 -34.18
C VAL A 98 -10.63 39.64 -35.41
N GLU A 99 -10.58 40.74 -36.17
CA GLU A 99 -9.71 40.89 -37.34
C GLU A 99 -8.23 40.75 -36.95
N ARG A 100 -7.83 41.35 -35.82
CA ARG A 100 -6.46 41.28 -35.31
C ARG A 100 -6.09 39.93 -34.69
N THR A 101 -7.06 39.24 -34.07
CA THR A 101 -6.85 37.93 -33.42
C THR A 101 -7.90 36.90 -33.87
N PRO A 102 -7.89 36.48 -35.16
CA PRO A 102 -8.99 35.72 -35.75
C PRO A 102 -9.16 34.30 -35.20
N LYS A 103 -8.15 33.77 -34.51
CA LYS A 103 -8.19 32.46 -33.82
C LYS A 103 -8.56 32.55 -32.34
N SER A 104 -8.85 33.74 -31.81
CA SER A 104 -9.26 33.88 -30.41
C SER A 104 -10.74 33.57 -30.24
N GLY A 105 -11.05 32.42 -29.62
CA GLY A 105 -12.44 32.03 -29.34
C GLY A 105 -13.16 33.03 -28.42
N GLU A 106 -12.44 33.70 -27.52
CA GLU A 106 -13.01 34.69 -26.60
C GLU A 106 -13.53 35.93 -27.37
N ARG A 107 -12.79 36.42 -28.37
CA ARG A 107 -13.22 37.58 -29.18
C ARG A 107 -14.46 37.27 -30.02
N TRP A 108 -14.51 36.07 -30.60
CA TRP A 108 -15.69 35.61 -31.32
C TRP A 108 -16.91 35.45 -30.40
N HIS A 109 -16.70 34.97 -29.16
CA HIS A 109 -17.77 34.85 -28.17
C HIS A 109 -18.31 36.22 -27.75
N GLU A 110 -17.44 37.19 -27.45
CA GLU A 110 -17.82 38.58 -27.11
C GLU A 110 -18.64 39.24 -28.23
N LEU A 111 -18.23 39.05 -29.49
CA LEU A 111 -18.96 39.54 -30.65
C LEU A 111 -20.33 38.84 -30.80
N GLY A 112 -20.40 37.53 -30.52
CA GLY A 112 -21.66 36.78 -30.47
C GLY A 112 -22.62 37.26 -29.37
N ASP A 113 -22.11 37.65 -28.21
CA ASP A 113 -22.89 38.23 -27.12
C ASP A 113 -23.47 39.60 -27.50
N LEU A 114 -22.69 40.45 -28.18
CA LEU A 114 -23.17 41.72 -28.73
C LEU A 114 -24.31 41.51 -29.73
N TYR A 115 -24.12 40.59 -30.69
CA TYR A 115 -25.13 40.29 -31.71
C TYR A 115 -26.40 39.72 -31.12
N ARG A 116 -26.29 38.79 -30.17
CA ARG A 116 -27.45 38.21 -29.50
C ARG A 116 -28.19 39.23 -28.63
N GLY A 117 -27.46 40.10 -27.96
CA GLY A 117 -27.98 41.05 -26.98
C GLY A 117 -28.40 42.37 -27.63
N LEU A 118 -27.47 43.32 -27.68
CA LEU A 118 -27.75 44.72 -27.96
C LEU A 118 -28.16 44.98 -29.43
N LEU A 119 -27.61 44.21 -30.37
CA LEU A 119 -27.92 44.35 -31.80
C LEU A 119 -29.04 43.42 -32.27
N ALA A 120 -29.47 42.48 -31.44
CA ALA A 120 -30.55 41.52 -31.73
C ALA A 120 -30.45 40.82 -33.11
N ASN A 121 -29.24 40.55 -33.60
CA ASN A 121 -28.99 39.86 -34.87
C ASN A 121 -28.60 38.38 -34.62
N GLU A 122 -29.61 37.52 -34.62
CA GLU A 122 -29.43 36.10 -34.28
C GLU A 122 -28.58 35.32 -35.30
N ALA A 123 -28.64 35.68 -36.58
CA ALA A 123 -27.86 35.01 -37.62
C ALA A 123 -26.35 35.24 -37.45
N LEU A 124 -25.95 36.50 -37.19
CA LEU A 124 -24.56 36.84 -36.91
C LEU A 124 -24.11 36.30 -35.55
N ALA A 125 -25.00 36.24 -34.55
CA ALA A 125 -24.71 35.62 -33.26
C ALA A 125 -24.38 34.13 -33.41
N LEU A 126 -25.18 33.35 -34.16
CA LEU A 126 -24.91 31.93 -34.41
C LEU A 126 -23.57 31.72 -35.12
N ALA A 127 -23.29 32.51 -36.17
CA ALA A 127 -22.02 32.43 -36.90
C ALA A 127 -20.81 32.75 -35.99
N ALA A 128 -20.95 33.72 -35.09
CA ALA A 128 -19.90 34.08 -34.14
C ALA A 128 -19.68 32.98 -33.07
N TYR A 129 -20.74 32.39 -32.50
CA TYR A 129 -20.60 31.27 -31.55
C TYR A 129 -20.02 30.00 -32.19
N ASP A 130 -20.35 29.72 -33.46
CA ASP A 130 -19.74 28.60 -34.19
C ASP A 130 -18.23 28.79 -34.35
N LYS A 131 -17.78 30.02 -34.67
CA LYS A 131 -16.34 30.35 -34.71
C LYS A 131 -15.71 30.26 -33.32
N ALA A 132 -16.39 30.76 -32.28
CA ALA A 132 -15.90 30.68 -30.90
C ALA A 132 -15.66 29.23 -30.47
N PHE A 133 -16.61 28.33 -30.75
CA PHE A 133 -16.46 26.90 -30.45
C PHE A 133 -15.37 26.24 -31.31
N ALA A 134 -15.33 26.52 -32.63
CA ALA A 134 -14.34 25.94 -33.52
C ALA A 134 -12.89 26.26 -33.13
N TYR A 135 -12.64 27.47 -32.61
CA TYR A 135 -11.30 27.89 -32.18
C TYR A 135 -10.97 27.53 -30.73
N SER A 136 -11.95 27.44 -29.84
CA SER A 136 -11.72 27.03 -28.44
C SER A 136 -11.67 25.51 -28.25
N GLY A 137 -12.20 24.74 -29.21
CA GLY A 137 -12.27 23.28 -29.16
C GLY A 137 -13.22 22.75 -28.09
N LYS A 138 -13.44 21.42 -28.08
CA LYS A 138 -14.21 20.79 -27.02
C LYS A 138 -13.36 20.74 -25.74
N SER A 139 -13.74 21.52 -24.72
CA SER A 139 -13.21 21.42 -23.36
C SER A 139 -14.31 21.71 -22.34
N LEU A 140 -14.05 21.44 -21.06
CA LEU A 140 -14.96 21.76 -19.94
C LEU A 140 -14.76 23.19 -19.40
N GLY A 141 -14.01 24.02 -20.13
CA GLY A 141 -13.84 25.44 -19.81
C GLY A 141 -15.12 26.25 -20.10
N TRP A 142 -15.24 27.41 -19.45
CA TRP A 142 -16.44 28.26 -19.56
C TRP A 142 -16.79 28.67 -20.99
N LEU A 143 -15.77 28.88 -21.84
CA LEU A 143 -15.90 29.46 -23.18
C LEU A 143 -16.66 28.53 -24.17
N PRO A 144 -16.21 27.29 -24.46
CA PRO A 144 -16.91 26.42 -25.40
C PRO A 144 -18.29 25.95 -24.86
N ILE A 145 -18.45 25.86 -23.55
CA ILE A 145 -19.75 25.57 -22.89
C ILE A 145 -20.71 26.74 -23.10
N SER A 146 -20.28 27.96 -22.82
CA SER A 146 -21.09 29.17 -22.97
C SER A 146 -21.51 29.38 -24.43
N ALA A 147 -20.58 29.18 -25.38
CA ALA A 147 -20.90 29.20 -26.82
C ALA A 147 -21.98 28.15 -27.19
N THR A 148 -21.86 26.93 -26.67
CA THR A 148 -22.82 25.84 -26.92
C THR A 148 -24.21 26.15 -26.35
N ILE A 149 -24.29 26.61 -25.09
CA ILE A 149 -25.56 27.01 -24.46
C ILE A 149 -26.21 28.16 -25.23
N ASN A 150 -25.43 29.19 -25.57
CA ASN A 150 -25.95 30.37 -26.26
C ASN A 150 -26.46 30.02 -27.66
N GLN A 151 -25.74 29.16 -28.38
CA GLN A 151 -26.15 28.68 -29.71
C GLN A 151 -27.43 27.84 -29.64
N ALA A 152 -27.49 26.86 -28.73
CA ALA A 152 -28.69 26.04 -28.53
C ALA A 152 -29.89 26.88 -28.08
N SER A 153 -29.68 27.90 -27.24
CA SER A 153 -30.74 28.82 -26.81
C SER A 153 -31.29 29.68 -27.95
N VAL A 154 -30.44 30.20 -28.84
CA VAL A 154 -30.88 30.96 -30.03
C VAL A 154 -31.67 30.05 -30.98
N LEU A 155 -31.18 28.84 -31.26
CA LEU A 155 -31.89 27.88 -32.11
C LEU A 155 -33.25 27.47 -31.53
N LEU A 156 -33.32 27.27 -30.21
CA LEU A 156 -34.58 26.98 -29.54
C LEU A 156 -35.57 28.14 -29.65
N LYS A 157 -35.10 29.39 -29.51
CA LYS A 157 -35.92 30.60 -29.70
C LYS A 157 -36.43 30.74 -31.14
N GLN A 158 -35.65 30.29 -32.13
CA GLN A 158 -36.04 30.23 -33.54
C GLN A 158 -37.04 29.10 -33.86
N GLY A 159 -37.46 28.31 -32.89
CA GLY A 159 -38.37 27.17 -33.11
C GLY A 159 -37.69 25.98 -33.78
N LYS A 160 -36.37 25.83 -33.62
CA LYS A 160 -35.56 24.75 -34.21
C LYS A 160 -35.01 23.78 -33.14
N PRO A 161 -35.86 23.07 -32.39
CA PRO A 161 -35.43 22.24 -31.27
C PRO A 161 -34.56 21.04 -31.69
N GLN A 162 -34.71 20.52 -32.92
CA GLN A 162 -33.85 19.47 -33.46
C GLN A 162 -32.41 19.95 -33.68
N GLU A 163 -32.24 21.15 -34.21
CA GLU A 163 -30.91 21.77 -34.38
C GLU A 163 -30.30 22.09 -33.02
N ALA A 164 -31.11 22.59 -32.07
CA ALA A 164 -30.67 22.85 -30.70
C ALA A 164 -30.18 21.57 -29.98
N ARG A 165 -30.88 20.44 -30.14
CA ARG A 165 -30.46 19.15 -29.59
C ARG A 165 -29.10 18.72 -30.14
N LYS A 166 -28.89 18.84 -31.45
CA LYS A 166 -27.60 18.51 -32.10
C LYS A 166 -26.44 19.37 -31.58
N ILE A 167 -26.71 20.63 -31.22
CA ILE A 167 -25.71 21.49 -30.57
C ILE A 167 -25.41 21.02 -29.15
N MET A 168 -26.43 20.63 -28.39
CA MET A 168 -26.27 20.11 -27.03
C MET A 168 -25.51 18.77 -26.99
N GLU A 169 -25.64 17.93 -28.01
CA GLU A 169 -24.91 16.65 -28.19
C GLU A 169 -23.38 16.80 -28.31
N ARG A 170 -22.85 18.04 -28.43
CA ARG A 170 -21.40 18.29 -28.31
C ARG A 170 -20.84 17.83 -26.96
N TYR A 171 -21.68 17.82 -25.92
CA TYR A 171 -21.37 17.38 -24.57
C TYR A 171 -22.31 16.25 -24.16
N ASP A 172 -21.75 15.19 -23.60
CA ASP A 172 -22.52 14.03 -23.14
C ASP A 172 -22.82 14.08 -21.63
N SER A 173 -23.50 13.07 -21.11
CA SER A 173 -23.85 12.98 -19.70
C SER A 173 -22.64 12.89 -18.76
N SER A 174 -21.48 12.41 -19.24
CA SER A 174 -20.24 12.36 -18.46
C SER A 174 -19.58 13.73 -18.36
N ASP A 175 -19.65 14.52 -19.44
CA ASP A 175 -19.19 15.90 -19.46
C ASP A 175 -19.99 16.75 -18.46
N LEU A 176 -21.32 16.63 -18.42
CA LEU A 176 -22.22 17.41 -17.56
C LEU A 176 -21.92 17.32 -16.05
N VAL A 177 -21.32 16.22 -15.60
CA VAL A 177 -20.95 15.99 -14.18
C VAL A 177 -19.67 16.74 -13.79
N GLN A 178 -18.78 16.95 -14.77
CA GLN A 178 -17.49 17.63 -14.58
C GLN A 178 -17.59 19.14 -14.83
N ILE A 179 -18.66 19.59 -15.50
CA ILE A 179 -18.97 21.00 -15.71
C ILE A 179 -19.33 21.64 -14.35
N ALA A 180 -18.81 22.85 -14.11
CA ALA A 180 -19.15 23.60 -12.91
C ALA A 180 -20.68 23.73 -12.75
N PRO A 181 -21.25 23.55 -11.54
CA PRO A 181 -22.70 23.38 -11.32
C PRO A 181 -23.57 24.42 -12.04
N VAL A 182 -23.16 25.69 -12.02
CA VAL A 182 -23.86 26.81 -12.68
C VAL A 182 -24.11 26.57 -14.17
N TRP A 183 -23.17 25.95 -14.87
CA TRP A 183 -23.28 25.66 -16.30
C TRP A 183 -23.95 24.31 -16.57
N GLY A 184 -23.72 23.32 -15.70
CA GLY A 184 -24.40 22.02 -15.77
C GLY A 184 -25.91 22.16 -15.58
N ASP A 185 -26.35 23.01 -14.65
CA ASP A 185 -27.75 23.33 -14.42
C ASP A 185 -28.37 24.02 -15.65
N LYS A 186 -27.68 25.03 -16.21
CA LYS A 186 -28.14 25.72 -17.44
C LYS A 186 -28.28 24.76 -18.62
N MET A 187 -27.32 23.86 -18.81
CA MET A 187 -27.39 22.85 -19.86
C MET A 187 -28.55 21.89 -19.61
N ARG A 188 -28.79 21.45 -18.37
CA ARG A 188 -29.90 20.56 -18.03
C ARG A 188 -31.25 21.22 -18.27
N THR A 189 -31.46 22.44 -17.77
CA THR A 189 -32.69 23.21 -18.00
C THR A 189 -32.93 23.46 -19.49
N LEU A 190 -31.89 23.80 -20.25
CA LEU A 190 -32.00 24.00 -21.68
C LEU A 190 -32.33 22.69 -22.42
N ASN A 191 -31.72 21.58 -22.01
CA ASN A 191 -32.02 20.27 -22.58
C ASN A 191 -33.46 19.84 -22.29
N GLU A 192 -33.96 20.09 -21.08
CA GLU A 192 -35.38 19.86 -20.73
C GLU A 192 -36.32 20.69 -21.60
N ALA A 193 -36.02 21.97 -21.83
CA ALA A 193 -36.81 22.83 -22.70
C ALA A 193 -36.76 22.41 -24.19
N ILE A 194 -35.62 21.89 -24.65
CA ILE A 194 -35.47 21.31 -25.99
C ILE A 194 -36.35 20.08 -26.11
N GLU A 195 -36.26 19.13 -25.17
CA GLU A 195 -37.05 17.89 -25.17
C GLU A 195 -38.57 18.16 -25.05
N GLU A 196 -38.97 19.17 -24.26
CA GLU A 196 -40.36 19.63 -24.20
C GLU A 196 -40.85 20.13 -25.56
N LYS A 197 -40.05 20.94 -26.27
CA LYS A 197 -40.37 21.43 -27.62
C LYS A 197 -40.31 20.34 -28.69
N LEU A 198 -39.56 19.26 -28.46
CA LEU A 198 -39.53 18.07 -29.33
C LEU A 198 -40.74 17.14 -29.14
N GLY A 199 -41.59 17.39 -28.15
CA GLY A 199 -42.80 16.60 -27.92
C GLY A 199 -42.55 15.24 -27.27
N SER A 200 -41.39 15.01 -26.63
CA SER A 200 -41.17 13.81 -25.83
C SER A 200 -41.98 13.90 -24.53
N SER A 201 -43.22 13.42 -24.53
CA SER A 201 -44.10 13.45 -23.35
C SER A 201 -43.57 12.51 -22.26
N ARG A 202 -42.79 13.01 -21.31
CA ARG A 202 -42.33 12.16 -20.19
C ARG A 202 -43.49 11.75 -19.29
N LEU A 203 -43.54 10.49 -18.87
CA LEU A 203 -44.44 10.05 -17.82
C LEU A 203 -43.91 10.54 -16.47
N VAL A 204 -44.58 11.55 -15.91
CA VAL A 204 -44.23 12.12 -14.61
C VAL A 204 -44.80 11.24 -13.51
N ILE A 205 -43.93 10.79 -12.61
CA ILE A 205 -44.31 9.94 -11.47
C ILE A 205 -44.39 10.79 -10.20
N ALA A 206 -43.44 11.71 -10.01
CA ALA A 206 -43.52 12.72 -8.97
C ALA A 206 -42.99 14.07 -9.48
N ASP A 207 -43.59 15.17 -9.03
CA ASP A 207 -43.14 16.52 -9.34
C ASP A 207 -43.31 17.43 -8.12
N LYS A 208 -42.25 18.17 -7.79
CA LYS A 208 -42.19 19.11 -6.66
C LYS A 208 -42.69 18.50 -5.35
N GLY A 209 -42.23 17.29 -5.04
CA GLY A 209 -42.61 16.55 -3.83
C GLY A 209 -44.05 16.03 -3.81
N ARG A 210 -44.76 16.00 -4.95
CA ARG A 210 -46.12 15.45 -5.04
C ARG A 210 -46.17 14.28 -6.01
N SER A 211 -46.95 13.26 -5.69
CA SER A 211 -47.20 12.10 -6.54
C SER A 211 -48.62 11.59 -6.32
N ASP A 212 -49.31 11.25 -7.40
CA ASP A 212 -50.62 10.56 -7.35
C ASP A 212 -50.46 9.04 -7.37
N TYR A 213 -49.23 8.53 -7.45
CA TYR A 213 -48.96 7.10 -7.61
C TYR A 213 -49.08 6.35 -6.28
N GLN A 214 -49.44 5.08 -6.40
CA GLN A 214 -49.32 4.09 -5.33
C GLN A 214 -48.33 2.99 -5.74
N ILE A 215 -47.64 2.37 -4.79
CA ILE A 215 -46.82 1.18 -5.02
C ILE A 215 -47.72 -0.04 -4.82
N VAL A 216 -47.82 -0.89 -5.85
CA VAL A 216 -48.66 -2.08 -5.86
C VAL A 216 -47.79 -3.33 -5.82
N GLN A 217 -47.99 -4.17 -4.81
CA GLN A 217 -47.28 -5.44 -4.64
C GLN A 217 -48.14 -6.65 -5.03
N PRO A 218 -47.54 -7.81 -5.32
CA PRO A 218 -48.29 -9.02 -5.65
C PRO A 218 -49.13 -9.49 -4.46
N ASP A 219 -50.31 -10.06 -4.73
CA ASP A 219 -51.19 -10.61 -3.70
C ASP A 219 -50.62 -11.86 -3.00
N SER A 220 -49.70 -12.57 -3.66
CA SER A 220 -49.06 -13.78 -3.14
C SER A 220 -47.58 -13.87 -3.55
N TYR A 221 -46.80 -14.58 -2.72
CA TYR A 221 -45.36 -14.78 -2.91
C TYR A 221 -45.03 -16.28 -2.83
N PRO A 222 -43.92 -16.74 -3.44
CA PRO A 222 -43.56 -18.15 -3.41
C PRO A 222 -43.29 -18.68 -2.00
N THR A 223 -42.74 -17.85 -1.10
CA THR A 223 -42.52 -18.19 0.31
C THR A 223 -42.73 -16.96 1.21
N PRO A 224 -43.02 -17.16 2.52
CA PRO A 224 -43.06 -16.05 3.49
C PRO A 224 -41.75 -15.26 3.60
N ALA A 225 -40.60 -15.92 3.40
CA ALA A 225 -39.30 -15.25 3.43
C ALA A 225 -39.15 -14.25 2.27
N ILE A 226 -39.58 -14.63 1.06
CA ILE A 226 -39.60 -13.72 -0.10
C ILE A 226 -40.60 -12.58 0.12
N ALA A 227 -41.75 -12.85 0.74
CA ALA A 227 -42.70 -11.80 1.10
C ALA A 227 -42.04 -10.76 2.03
N ALA A 228 -41.32 -11.20 3.06
CA ALA A 228 -40.60 -10.32 3.98
C ALA A 228 -39.49 -9.51 3.30
N ASP A 229 -38.75 -10.13 2.36
CA ASP A 229 -37.73 -9.44 1.56
C ASP A 229 -38.38 -8.38 0.65
N MET A 230 -39.48 -8.71 -0.04
CA MET A 230 -40.21 -7.80 -0.92
C MET A 230 -40.87 -6.62 -0.20
N GLN A 231 -41.27 -6.78 1.06
CA GLN A 231 -41.69 -5.65 1.90
C GLN A 231 -40.55 -4.63 2.07
N GLN A 232 -39.30 -5.07 2.20
CA GLN A 232 -38.18 -4.15 2.28
C GLN A 232 -37.90 -3.47 0.93
N VAL A 233 -38.13 -4.15 -0.19
CA VAL A 233 -37.99 -3.57 -1.54
C VAL A 233 -39.00 -2.44 -1.76
N ALA A 234 -40.28 -2.64 -1.40
CA ALA A 234 -41.28 -1.59 -1.46
C ALA A 234 -40.93 -0.41 -0.53
N ARG A 235 -40.45 -0.71 0.68
CA ARG A 235 -40.01 0.32 1.63
C ARG A 235 -38.85 1.15 1.11
N LEU A 236 -37.89 0.54 0.41
CA LEU A 236 -36.78 1.27 -0.23
C LEU A 236 -37.32 2.24 -1.29
N LEU A 237 -38.19 1.76 -2.19
CA LEU A 237 -38.80 2.59 -3.23
C LEU A 237 -39.58 3.75 -2.62
N GLN A 238 -40.43 3.48 -1.63
CA GLN A 238 -41.19 4.50 -0.90
C GLN A 238 -40.26 5.52 -0.23
N THR A 239 -39.19 5.07 0.42
CA THR A 239 -38.23 5.95 1.12
C THR A 239 -37.50 6.88 0.16
N ALA A 240 -37.13 6.41 -1.04
CA ALA A 240 -36.44 7.22 -2.04
C ALA A 240 -37.33 8.35 -2.61
N PHE A 241 -38.63 8.08 -2.80
CA PHE A 241 -39.60 9.11 -3.16
C PHE A 241 -39.83 10.09 -2.01
N LYS A 242 -39.96 9.58 -0.77
CA LYS A 242 -40.11 10.40 0.43
C LYS A 242 -38.92 11.33 0.66
N ALA A 243 -37.69 10.88 0.37
CA ALA A 243 -36.49 11.71 0.43
C ALA A 243 -36.55 12.92 -0.53
N ASN A 244 -37.36 12.83 -1.58
CA ASN A 244 -37.67 13.91 -2.52
C ASN A 244 -39.01 14.61 -2.24
N GLY A 245 -39.59 14.38 -1.05
CA GLY A 245 -40.83 15.00 -0.58
C GLY A 245 -42.12 14.30 -1.00
N ALA A 246 -42.07 13.28 -1.86
CA ALA A 246 -43.26 12.58 -2.36
C ALA A 246 -43.58 11.33 -1.53
N GLU A 247 -44.76 11.30 -0.92
CA GLU A 247 -45.25 10.14 -0.15
C GLU A 247 -46.11 9.24 -1.04
N LEU A 248 -45.75 7.95 -1.14
CA LEU A 248 -46.49 6.94 -1.91
C LEU A 248 -47.02 5.88 -0.95
N THR A 249 -48.26 5.44 -1.14
CA THR A 249 -48.86 4.33 -0.38
C THR A 249 -48.45 2.98 -0.95
N VAL A 250 -48.16 1.99 -0.10
CA VAL A 250 -47.89 0.60 -0.51
C VAL A 250 -49.14 -0.24 -0.25
N VAL A 251 -49.63 -0.95 -1.27
CA VAL A 251 -50.86 -1.78 -1.20
C VAL A 251 -50.68 -3.12 -1.92
N ALA A 252 -51.46 -4.12 -1.55
CA ALA A 252 -51.61 -5.34 -2.34
C ALA A 252 -52.41 -5.06 -3.63
N GLU A 253 -52.17 -5.84 -4.68
CA GLU A 253 -52.79 -5.65 -5.99
C GLU A 253 -54.31 -5.69 -5.98
N ALA A 254 -54.90 -6.61 -5.22
CA ALA A 254 -56.35 -6.69 -5.04
C ALA A 254 -56.93 -5.47 -4.30
N ALA A 255 -56.12 -4.80 -3.48
CA ALA A 255 -56.53 -3.65 -2.65
C ALA A 255 -56.22 -2.28 -3.29
N ARG A 256 -55.71 -2.25 -4.53
CA ARG A 256 -55.31 -1.00 -5.19
C ARG A 256 -56.49 -0.08 -5.47
N ASP A 257 -56.27 1.23 -5.36
CA ASP A 257 -57.20 2.23 -5.84
C ASP A 257 -57.11 2.32 -7.38
N LYS A 258 -58.12 1.81 -8.09
CA LYS A 258 -58.11 1.77 -9.56
C LYS A 258 -58.16 3.14 -10.23
N THR A 259 -58.48 4.20 -9.49
CA THR A 259 -58.52 5.57 -10.01
C THR A 259 -57.15 6.25 -10.05
N LYS A 260 -56.18 5.70 -9.31
CA LYS A 260 -54.81 6.23 -9.22
C LYS A 260 -53.86 5.43 -10.10
N PRO A 261 -52.85 6.09 -10.72
CA PRO A 261 -51.77 5.38 -11.38
C PRO A 261 -50.95 4.56 -10.37
N ALA A 262 -50.29 3.51 -10.83
CA ALA A 262 -49.59 2.56 -9.98
C ALA A 262 -48.17 2.27 -10.47
N ILE A 263 -47.27 2.04 -9.50
CA ILE A 263 -45.99 1.37 -9.71
C ILE A 263 -46.18 -0.09 -9.29
N TYR A 264 -46.38 -0.99 -10.25
CA TYR A 264 -46.46 -2.42 -10.02
C TYR A 264 -45.06 -2.99 -9.75
N LEU A 265 -44.85 -3.44 -8.52
CA LEU A 265 -43.56 -3.91 -8.03
C LEU A 265 -43.54 -5.45 -7.96
N GLY A 266 -42.63 -6.08 -8.70
CA GLY A 266 -42.46 -7.53 -8.72
C GLY A 266 -43.48 -8.27 -9.58
N ALA A 267 -43.64 -9.57 -9.34
CA ALA A 267 -44.46 -10.47 -10.16
C ALA A 267 -45.97 -10.33 -9.89
N THR A 268 -46.52 -9.13 -10.10
CA THR A 268 -47.97 -8.85 -10.03
C THR A 268 -48.72 -9.53 -11.17
N ALA A 269 -50.03 -9.74 -11.03
CA ALA A 269 -50.88 -10.24 -12.10
C ALA A 269 -50.87 -9.28 -13.30
N PHE A 270 -50.87 -7.97 -13.05
CA PHE A 270 -50.72 -6.94 -14.07
C PHE A 270 -49.38 -7.03 -14.82
N ALA A 271 -48.26 -7.26 -14.13
CA ALA A 271 -46.97 -7.44 -14.80
C ALA A 271 -47.00 -8.67 -15.72
N ARG A 272 -47.52 -9.81 -15.23
CA ARG A 272 -47.65 -11.04 -16.03
C ARG A 272 -48.54 -10.84 -17.26
N SER A 273 -49.68 -10.17 -17.12
CA SER A 273 -50.60 -9.93 -18.25
C SER A 273 -50.02 -9.02 -19.34
N HIS A 274 -48.94 -8.29 -19.03
CA HIS A 274 -48.22 -7.41 -19.98
C HIS A 274 -46.87 -8.00 -20.44
N GLY A 275 -46.74 -9.33 -20.35
CA GLY A 275 -45.61 -10.08 -20.92
C GLY A 275 -44.31 -9.97 -20.13
N VAL A 276 -44.37 -9.63 -18.84
CA VAL A 276 -43.18 -9.57 -17.99
C VAL A 276 -42.79 -10.96 -17.51
N GLU A 277 -41.70 -11.48 -18.07
CA GLU A 277 -41.06 -12.73 -17.67
C GLU A 277 -39.56 -12.51 -17.40
N CYS A 278 -39.12 -12.93 -16.22
CA CYS A 278 -37.74 -12.77 -15.73
C CYS A 278 -37.15 -14.13 -15.35
N LYS A 279 -35.85 -14.33 -15.64
CA LYS A 279 -35.07 -15.51 -15.24
C LYS A 279 -33.72 -15.06 -14.65
N GLY A 280 -33.23 -15.77 -13.64
CA GLY A 280 -31.99 -15.38 -12.96
C GLY A 280 -32.07 -13.95 -12.44
N TRP A 281 -30.99 -13.17 -12.57
CA TRP A 281 -31.01 -11.76 -12.13
C TRP A 281 -31.64 -10.78 -13.13
N SER A 282 -32.28 -11.26 -14.21
CA SER A 282 -32.92 -10.37 -15.17
C SER A 282 -34.08 -9.59 -14.54
N PHE A 283 -34.30 -8.36 -15.02
CA PHE A 283 -35.38 -7.50 -14.58
C PHE A 283 -35.93 -6.63 -15.72
N VAL A 284 -37.09 -6.02 -15.47
CA VAL A 284 -37.83 -5.20 -16.41
C VAL A 284 -38.25 -3.88 -15.76
N HIS A 285 -38.09 -2.77 -16.50
CA HIS A 285 -38.81 -1.50 -16.28
C HIS A 285 -39.70 -1.25 -17.49
N LYS A 286 -41.01 -1.16 -17.29
CA LYS A 286 -41.96 -1.04 -18.39
C LYS A 286 -43.10 -0.08 -18.08
N THR A 287 -43.39 0.87 -18.95
CA THR A 287 -44.59 1.72 -18.85
C THR A 287 -45.75 1.10 -19.61
N VAL A 288 -46.95 1.22 -19.03
CA VAL A 288 -48.22 0.79 -19.64
C VAL A 288 -49.23 1.91 -19.40
N GLY A 289 -49.41 2.77 -20.41
CA GLY A 289 -50.24 3.97 -20.27
C GLY A 289 -49.70 4.90 -19.18
N ARG A 290 -50.41 5.02 -18.05
CA ARG A 290 -49.99 5.82 -16.88
C ARG A 290 -49.33 5.00 -15.78
N ASP A 291 -49.24 3.69 -15.95
CA ASP A 291 -48.68 2.78 -14.94
C ASP A 291 -47.23 2.44 -15.28
N LEU A 292 -46.45 2.14 -14.23
CA LEU A 292 -45.07 1.68 -14.35
C LEU A 292 -44.95 0.29 -13.72
N ILE A 293 -44.25 -0.61 -14.40
CA ILE A 293 -43.88 -1.94 -13.90
C ILE A 293 -42.38 -1.92 -13.60
N ILE A 294 -42.01 -2.34 -12.39
CA ILE A 294 -40.64 -2.58 -11.96
C ILE A 294 -40.60 -4.00 -11.38
N ALA A 295 -40.06 -4.96 -12.12
CA ALA A 295 -40.14 -6.36 -11.72
C ALA A 295 -38.88 -7.15 -12.07
N GLY A 296 -38.52 -8.11 -11.22
CA GLY A 296 -37.49 -9.10 -11.49
C GLY A 296 -37.93 -10.51 -11.07
N CYS A 297 -37.00 -11.45 -11.13
CA CYS A 297 -37.23 -12.84 -10.73
C CYS A 297 -37.04 -12.98 -9.21
N ASP A 298 -38.12 -13.26 -8.48
CA ASP A 298 -38.10 -13.41 -7.02
C ASP A 298 -38.36 -14.88 -6.63
N GLU A 299 -37.31 -15.61 -6.25
CA GLU A 299 -37.32 -17.08 -6.10
C GLU A 299 -36.53 -17.55 -4.87
N PRO A 300 -36.95 -18.65 -4.21
CA PRO A 300 -36.19 -19.24 -3.11
C PRO A 300 -34.96 -19.97 -3.64
N ALA A 301 -33.89 -20.05 -2.84
CA ALA A 301 -32.73 -20.87 -3.21
C ALA A 301 -33.07 -22.37 -3.28
N PRO A 302 -32.56 -23.10 -4.29
CA PRO A 302 -32.73 -24.55 -4.37
C PRO A 302 -31.94 -25.26 -3.26
N GLY A 303 -32.51 -26.34 -2.70
CA GLY A 303 -31.80 -27.30 -1.86
C GLY A 303 -31.26 -26.82 -0.50
N ARG A 304 -31.28 -25.51 -0.20
CA ARG A 304 -30.78 -24.96 1.08
C ARG A 304 -31.93 -24.78 2.07
N GLY A 305 -32.18 -25.80 2.88
CA GLY A 305 -32.83 -25.58 4.18
C GLY A 305 -31.97 -24.65 5.05
N PRO A 306 -32.52 -24.02 6.10
CA PRO A 306 -31.73 -23.21 7.04
C PRO A 306 -30.63 -24.08 7.67
N ASN A 307 -29.40 -23.97 7.18
CA ASN A 307 -28.26 -24.62 7.79
C ASN A 307 -27.73 -23.72 8.90
N THR A 308 -28.05 -24.07 10.14
CA THR A 308 -27.70 -23.28 11.33
C THR A 308 -26.19 -23.12 11.53
N SER A 309 -25.35 -23.96 10.90
CA SER A 309 -23.88 -23.90 11.02
C SER A 309 -23.16 -23.01 9.98
N LYS A 310 -23.80 -22.73 8.83
CA LYS A 310 -23.18 -21.96 7.71
C LYS A 310 -24.00 -20.74 7.27
N GLY A 311 -24.99 -20.35 8.06
CA GLY A 311 -25.87 -19.21 7.81
C GLY A 311 -27.09 -19.54 6.94
N PRO A 312 -28.08 -18.63 6.85
CA PRO A 312 -29.28 -18.84 6.06
C PRO A 312 -28.94 -18.94 4.57
N GLY A 313 -29.70 -19.77 3.82
CA GLY A 313 -29.73 -19.66 2.36
C GLY A 313 -30.24 -18.26 1.97
N PHE A 314 -29.65 -17.66 0.93
CA PHE A 314 -30.14 -16.39 0.39
C PHE A 314 -31.23 -16.65 -0.64
N ASN A 315 -32.28 -15.82 -0.66
CA ASN A 315 -33.25 -15.82 -1.75
C ASN A 315 -32.74 -14.98 -2.91
N ARG A 316 -33.17 -15.32 -4.13
CA ARG A 316 -33.03 -14.42 -5.28
C ARG A 316 -34.16 -13.41 -5.22
N ILE A 317 -33.83 -12.13 -5.07
CA ILE A 317 -34.81 -11.03 -5.07
C ILE A 317 -34.48 -10.11 -6.26
N GLY A 318 -34.79 -10.56 -7.47
CA GLY A 318 -34.51 -9.83 -8.71
C GLY A 318 -35.25 -8.48 -8.77
N SER A 319 -36.43 -8.38 -8.15
CA SER A 319 -37.15 -7.11 -8.04
C SER A 319 -36.39 -6.08 -7.21
N ALA A 320 -35.56 -6.50 -6.26
CA ALA A 320 -34.67 -5.59 -5.53
C ALA A 320 -33.58 -5.03 -6.46
N LYS A 321 -32.99 -5.83 -7.36
CA LYS A 321 -32.08 -5.32 -8.40
C LYS A 321 -32.80 -4.37 -9.37
N ALA A 322 -34.03 -4.69 -9.75
CA ALA A 322 -34.86 -3.82 -10.58
C ALA A 322 -35.07 -2.44 -9.94
N VAL A 323 -35.41 -2.41 -8.65
CA VAL A 323 -35.61 -1.16 -7.90
C VAL A 323 -34.30 -0.40 -7.71
N THR A 324 -33.18 -1.05 -7.36
CA THR A 324 -31.92 -0.31 -7.17
C THR A 324 -31.42 0.32 -8.47
N ASP A 325 -31.56 -0.37 -9.62
CA ASP A 325 -31.25 0.17 -10.95
C ASP A 325 -32.17 1.37 -11.30
N PHE A 326 -33.49 1.22 -11.09
CA PHE A 326 -34.47 2.29 -11.30
C PHE A 326 -34.15 3.54 -10.47
N LEU A 327 -33.89 3.36 -9.17
CA LEU A 327 -33.63 4.46 -8.24
C LEU A 327 -32.32 5.19 -8.56
N GLN A 328 -31.28 4.47 -8.99
CA GLN A 328 -30.04 5.10 -9.46
C GLN A 328 -30.26 5.95 -10.70
N LYS A 329 -31.05 5.44 -11.66
CA LYS A 329 -31.24 6.06 -12.98
C LYS A 329 -32.22 7.22 -12.98
N TYR A 330 -33.34 7.12 -12.26
CA TYR A 330 -34.46 8.07 -12.38
C TYR A 330 -34.79 8.86 -11.10
N VAL A 331 -34.26 8.44 -9.94
CA VAL A 331 -34.64 9.01 -8.61
C VAL A 331 -33.44 9.61 -7.87
N GLY A 332 -32.26 9.64 -8.48
CA GLY A 332 -31.06 10.24 -7.89
C GLY A 332 -30.51 9.50 -6.66
N THR A 333 -30.77 8.21 -6.52
CA THR A 333 -30.29 7.43 -5.37
C THR A 333 -28.89 6.87 -5.62
N ARG A 334 -28.01 6.87 -4.61
CA ARG A 334 -26.67 6.26 -4.68
C ARG A 334 -26.45 5.33 -3.50
N PHE A 335 -26.07 4.08 -3.80
CA PHE A 335 -25.80 3.04 -2.81
C PHE A 335 -24.30 2.96 -2.57
N LEU A 336 -23.83 3.61 -1.50
CA LEU A 336 -22.41 3.92 -1.29
C LEU A 336 -21.71 2.94 -0.35
N PHE A 337 -22.44 2.35 0.61
CA PHE A 337 -21.91 1.37 1.57
C PHE A 337 -22.96 0.29 1.86
N PRO A 338 -22.56 -0.90 2.33
CA PRO A 338 -23.50 -1.94 2.73
C PRO A 338 -24.37 -1.52 3.91
N GLU A 339 -25.62 -1.98 3.92
CA GLU A 339 -26.59 -1.72 5.01
C GLU A 339 -26.48 -2.73 6.17
N GLN A 340 -25.86 -3.89 5.93
CA GLN A 340 -25.73 -4.97 6.91
C GLN A 340 -24.50 -5.85 6.64
N GLY A 341 -24.09 -6.61 7.67
CA GLY A 341 -22.97 -7.56 7.60
C GLY A 341 -23.33 -8.91 6.96
N GLY A 342 -22.40 -9.86 7.07
CA GLY A 342 -22.53 -11.21 6.48
C GLY A 342 -23.58 -12.10 7.13
N PHE A 343 -24.03 -13.11 6.38
CA PHE A 343 -24.99 -14.15 6.77
C PHE A 343 -26.38 -13.66 7.18
N LEU A 344 -26.81 -12.48 6.72
CA LEU A 344 -28.13 -11.92 7.02
C LEU A 344 -28.99 -11.85 5.75
N PRO A 345 -30.27 -12.26 5.79
CA PRO A 345 -31.17 -12.13 4.65
C PRO A 345 -31.52 -10.65 4.38
N LEU A 346 -32.03 -10.33 3.19
CA LEU A 346 -32.35 -8.95 2.82
C LEU A 346 -33.39 -8.32 3.76
N SER A 347 -34.37 -9.09 4.23
CA SER A 347 -35.38 -8.71 5.22
C SER A 347 -34.81 -8.16 6.54
N ASN A 348 -33.56 -8.48 6.90
CA ASN A 348 -32.91 -7.91 8.08
C ASN A 348 -32.62 -6.40 7.94
N VAL A 349 -32.64 -5.85 6.72
CA VAL A 349 -32.61 -4.41 6.47
C VAL A 349 -33.79 -3.68 7.15
N SER A 350 -34.84 -4.40 7.56
CA SER A 350 -35.92 -3.87 8.42
C SER A 350 -35.43 -3.06 9.62
N LYS A 351 -34.27 -3.41 10.19
CA LYS A 351 -33.62 -2.76 11.33
C LYS A 351 -32.88 -1.45 10.99
N VAL A 352 -32.73 -1.13 9.71
CA VAL A 352 -32.02 0.06 9.22
C VAL A 352 -33.01 1.17 8.88
N ASN A 353 -32.76 2.38 9.38
CA ASN A 353 -33.48 3.57 8.93
C ASN A 353 -32.95 4.01 7.55
N LEU A 354 -33.65 3.61 6.49
CA LEU A 354 -33.24 3.86 5.10
C LEU A 354 -33.19 5.34 4.73
N LEU A 355 -33.90 6.23 5.44
CA LEU A 355 -33.92 7.66 5.13
C LEU A 355 -32.64 8.34 5.63
N THR A 356 -32.24 8.05 6.88
CA THR A 356 -31.12 8.73 7.56
C THR A 356 -29.82 7.96 7.55
N THR A 357 -29.81 6.69 7.10
CA THR A 357 -28.58 5.87 7.02
C THR A 357 -27.47 6.55 6.20
N PRO A 358 -26.20 6.49 6.64
CA PRO A 358 -25.06 6.95 5.85
C PRO A 358 -24.77 6.05 4.64
N THR A 359 -25.41 4.89 4.53
CA THR A 359 -25.12 3.89 3.48
C THR A 359 -25.70 4.26 2.11
N ILE A 360 -26.76 5.07 2.11
CA ILE A 360 -27.49 5.50 0.91
C ILE A 360 -27.56 7.02 0.88
N GLU A 361 -27.26 7.61 -0.28
CA GLU A 361 -27.48 9.02 -0.57
C GLU A 361 -28.68 9.22 -1.50
N TYR A 362 -29.51 10.22 -1.21
CA TYR A 362 -30.62 10.63 -2.07
C TYR A 362 -30.32 12.04 -2.59
N LEU A 363 -29.93 12.14 -3.85
CA LEU A 363 -29.64 13.42 -4.48
C LEU A 363 -30.97 14.15 -4.77
N PRO A 364 -31.05 15.48 -4.52
CA PRO A 364 -32.26 16.25 -4.79
C PRO A 364 -32.74 16.08 -6.24
N THR A 365 -33.94 15.54 -6.38
CA THR A 365 -34.59 15.23 -7.67
C THR A 365 -36.01 15.80 -7.64
N SER A 366 -36.16 17.06 -8.05
CA SER A 366 -37.44 17.79 -7.96
C SER A 366 -38.54 17.22 -8.87
N ARG A 367 -38.17 16.52 -9.94
CA ARG A 367 -39.10 15.88 -10.87
C ARG A 367 -38.60 14.48 -11.21
N ILE A 368 -39.38 13.46 -10.85
CA ILE A 368 -39.13 12.05 -11.17
C ILE A 368 -40.01 11.69 -12.36
N ALA A 369 -39.39 11.42 -13.51
CA ALA A 369 -40.09 11.10 -14.74
C ALA A 369 -39.33 10.06 -15.57
N VAL A 370 -40.08 9.24 -16.31
CA VAL A 370 -39.57 8.17 -17.17
C VAL A 370 -40.06 8.37 -18.61
N PRO A 371 -39.42 7.73 -19.62
CA PRO A 371 -39.99 7.66 -20.96
C PRO A 371 -41.41 7.05 -20.94
N PRO A 372 -42.38 7.60 -21.70
CA PRO A 372 -43.76 7.10 -21.72
C PRO A 372 -43.88 5.71 -22.39
N ASP A 373 -42.91 5.35 -23.21
CA ASP A 373 -42.75 4.10 -23.97
C ASP A 373 -41.59 3.24 -23.45
N LEU A 374 -41.21 3.42 -22.18
CA LEU A 374 -40.17 2.63 -21.54
C LEU A 374 -40.53 1.14 -21.61
N ASP A 375 -39.67 0.33 -22.23
CA ASP A 375 -39.73 -1.13 -22.19
C ASP A 375 -38.30 -1.68 -22.18
N VAL A 376 -37.68 -1.65 -21.00
CA VAL A 376 -36.29 -2.06 -20.81
C VAL A 376 -36.27 -3.38 -20.06
N LYS A 377 -35.74 -4.41 -20.71
CA LYS A 377 -35.36 -5.68 -20.08
C LYS A 377 -33.84 -5.76 -20.01
N LYS A 378 -33.30 -6.01 -18.81
CA LYS A 378 -31.85 -6.11 -18.57
C LYS A 378 -31.52 -7.42 -17.87
N THR A 379 -30.47 -8.07 -18.33
CA THR A 379 -29.89 -9.26 -17.69
C THR A 379 -28.47 -8.91 -17.24
N PRO A 380 -28.22 -8.85 -15.92
CA PRO A 380 -26.86 -8.68 -15.39
C PRO A 380 -25.92 -9.76 -15.92
N SER A 381 -24.65 -9.41 -16.15
CA SER A 381 -23.67 -10.34 -16.74
C SER A 381 -23.18 -11.43 -15.78
N LEU A 382 -23.40 -11.23 -14.48
CA LEU A 382 -22.92 -12.11 -13.41
C LEU A 382 -24.06 -12.90 -12.76
N ASP A 383 -23.83 -14.20 -12.57
CA ASP A 383 -24.65 -15.10 -11.78
C ASP A 383 -24.46 -14.83 -10.28
N PHE A 384 -23.21 -14.65 -9.87
CA PHE A 384 -22.81 -14.25 -8.52
C PHE A 384 -21.46 -13.52 -8.49
N ASP A 385 -21.30 -12.64 -7.50
CA ASP A 385 -20.03 -12.00 -7.15
C ASP A 385 -19.94 -11.89 -5.62
N ILE A 386 -19.20 -12.83 -5.03
CA ILE A 386 -19.18 -13.04 -3.58
C ILE A 386 -17.81 -12.78 -2.96
N THR A 387 -17.85 -12.48 -1.67
CA THR A 387 -16.73 -12.43 -0.74
C THR A 387 -17.08 -13.25 0.49
N TRP A 388 -16.09 -13.65 1.28
CA TRP A 388 -16.35 -14.28 2.57
C TRP A 388 -16.28 -13.25 3.72
N PRO A 389 -17.26 -13.22 4.64
CA PRO A 389 -18.51 -13.98 4.65
C PRO A 389 -19.50 -13.49 3.57
N PRO A 390 -20.41 -14.34 3.07
CA PRO A 390 -21.37 -13.97 2.06
C PRO A 390 -22.38 -12.94 2.62
N THR A 391 -22.69 -11.95 1.80
CA THR A 391 -23.52 -10.79 2.16
C THR A 391 -24.57 -10.54 1.09
N VAL A 392 -25.73 -10.03 1.50
CA VAL A 392 -26.71 -9.44 0.57
C VAL A 392 -27.32 -8.20 1.21
N SER A 393 -27.45 -7.14 0.44
CA SER A 393 -28.13 -5.89 0.82
C SER A 393 -28.44 -5.08 -0.43
N PHE A 394 -29.10 -3.92 -0.31
CA PHE A 394 -29.37 -3.09 -1.49
C PHE A 394 -28.09 -2.58 -2.14
N TYR A 395 -27.07 -2.19 -1.36
CA TYR A 395 -25.72 -1.92 -1.86
C TYR A 395 -25.15 -3.03 -2.75
N HIS A 396 -25.20 -4.28 -2.27
CA HIS A 396 -24.63 -5.41 -3.00
C HIS A 396 -25.35 -5.63 -4.33
N LEU A 397 -26.69 -5.64 -4.32
CA LEU A 397 -27.49 -5.81 -5.53
C LEU A 397 -27.32 -4.64 -6.51
N ALA A 398 -27.26 -3.40 -6.00
CA ALA A 398 -27.02 -2.20 -6.80
C ALA A 398 -25.67 -2.23 -7.53
N GLN A 399 -24.69 -2.97 -7.00
CA GLN A 399 -23.34 -3.11 -7.53
C GLN A 399 -23.07 -4.47 -8.19
N ASN A 400 -24.12 -5.22 -8.54
CA ASN A 400 -24.00 -6.54 -9.17
C ASN A 400 -23.20 -7.57 -8.33
N ARG A 401 -23.09 -7.35 -7.01
CA ARG A 401 -22.50 -8.28 -6.03
C ARG A 401 -23.55 -9.28 -5.54
N PHE A 402 -23.95 -10.18 -6.42
CA PHE A 402 -25.01 -11.14 -6.13
C PHE A 402 -24.50 -12.30 -5.26
N PRO A 403 -25.28 -12.79 -4.27
CA PRO A 403 -24.95 -13.98 -3.52
C PRO A 403 -25.07 -15.26 -4.38
N THR A 404 -24.43 -16.35 -3.95
CA THR A 404 -24.64 -17.67 -4.58
C THR A 404 -26.05 -18.18 -4.26
N ILE A 405 -26.90 -18.36 -5.28
CA ILE A 405 -28.27 -18.87 -5.12
C ILE A 405 -28.36 -20.32 -5.59
N ASP A 406 -28.23 -20.55 -6.90
CA ASP A 406 -28.40 -21.83 -7.60
C ASP A 406 -27.08 -22.35 -8.18
N ALA A 407 -25.96 -21.91 -7.59
CA ALA A 407 -24.63 -22.45 -7.84
C ALA A 407 -23.99 -22.97 -6.55
N THR A 408 -23.22 -24.06 -6.64
CA THR A 408 -22.24 -24.42 -5.60
C THR A 408 -20.91 -23.73 -5.88
N PHE A 409 -20.15 -23.44 -4.83
CA PHE A 409 -18.82 -22.83 -4.94
C PHE A 409 -17.96 -23.19 -3.73
N GLY A 410 -16.83 -23.84 -3.97
CA GLY A 410 -15.86 -24.24 -2.94
C GLY A 410 -14.52 -24.71 -3.49
N GLY A 411 -14.44 -25.07 -4.78
CA GLY A 411 -13.18 -25.28 -5.49
C GLY A 411 -12.48 -26.63 -5.22
N HIS A 412 -12.64 -27.20 -4.02
CA HIS A 412 -12.02 -28.46 -3.61
C HIS A 412 -13.10 -29.45 -3.19
N THR A 413 -13.73 -30.15 -4.13
CA THR A 413 -15.03 -30.82 -3.87
C THR A 413 -14.92 -32.28 -3.50
N TRP A 414 -13.74 -32.90 -3.61
CA TRP A 414 -13.62 -34.35 -3.38
C TRP A 414 -13.94 -34.76 -1.94
N HIS A 415 -13.59 -33.95 -0.94
CA HIS A 415 -13.96 -34.20 0.46
C HIS A 415 -15.46 -34.03 0.75
N ARG A 416 -16.17 -33.21 -0.05
CA ARG A 416 -17.63 -33.07 0.02
C ARG A 416 -18.31 -34.35 -0.45
N ALA A 417 -17.71 -35.01 -1.43
CA ALA A 417 -18.24 -36.21 -2.08
C ALA A 417 -17.83 -37.50 -1.36
N VAL A 418 -16.59 -37.59 -0.88
CA VAL A 418 -16.02 -38.79 -0.26
C VAL A 418 -15.95 -38.61 1.25
N PRO A 419 -16.70 -39.42 2.03
CA PRO A 419 -16.64 -39.39 3.49
C PRO A 419 -15.20 -39.59 4.00
N SER A 420 -14.78 -38.72 4.91
CA SER A 420 -13.38 -38.65 5.37
C SER A 420 -13.27 -38.46 6.88
N THR A 421 -14.13 -39.14 7.66
CA THR A 421 -13.94 -39.25 9.11
C THR A 421 -12.89 -40.32 9.45
N GLU A 422 -12.40 -40.35 10.69
CA GLU A 422 -11.51 -41.42 11.14
C GLU A 422 -12.14 -42.82 11.00
N ALA A 423 -13.45 -42.93 11.22
CA ALA A 423 -14.20 -44.17 11.02
C ALA A 423 -14.26 -44.57 9.54
N ASP A 424 -14.49 -43.61 8.63
CA ASP A 424 -14.47 -43.86 7.18
C ASP A 424 -13.07 -44.30 6.71
N PHE A 425 -12.03 -43.66 7.23
CA PHE A 425 -10.65 -44.02 6.92
C PHE A 425 -10.28 -45.43 7.40
N ALA A 426 -10.74 -45.83 8.58
CA ALA A 426 -10.54 -47.18 9.09
C ALA A 426 -11.32 -48.24 8.30
N ALA A 427 -12.54 -47.94 7.89
CA ALA A 427 -13.40 -48.85 7.14
C ALA A 427 -13.01 -48.99 5.66
N HIS A 428 -12.55 -47.89 5.05
CA HIS A 428 -12.28 -47.78 3.61
C HIS A 428 -10.94 -47.09 3.28
N PRO A 429 -9.80 -47.58 3.81
CA PRO A 429 -8.50 -46.95 3.60
C PRO A 429 -8.10 -46.89 2.11
N GLU A 430 -8.64 -47.77 1.26
CA GLU A 430 -8.42 -47.82 -0.19
C GLU A 430 -9.00 -46.63 -0.96
N ARG A 431 -9.91 -45.84 -0.36
CA ARG A 431 -10.42 -44.59 -0.94
C ARG A 431 -9.40 -43.45 -0.89
N PHE A 432 -8.45 -43.52 0.03
CA PHE A 432 -7.49 -42.45 0.31
C PHE A 432 -6.20 -42.65 -0.48
N ALA A 433 -5.48 -41.56 -0.77
CA ALA A 433 -4.22 -41.64 -1.51
C ALA A 433 -3.17 -42.47 -0.75
N LEU A 434 -2.40 -43.27 -1.49
CA LEU A 434 -1.17 -43.90 -1.01
C LEU A 434 -0.03 -42.89 -1.20
N LEU A 435 0.60 -42.45 -0.11
CA LEU A 435 1.72 -41.52 -0.13
C LEU A 435 2.84 -42.07 0.77
N GLY A 436 4.05 -42.19 0.26
CA GLY A 436 5.19 -42.76 1.00
C GLY A 436 4.94 -44.19 1.47
N GLY A 437 4.21 -44.98 0.68
CA GLY A 437 3.87 -46.37 0.99
C GLY A 437 2.77 -46.58 2.03
N LYS A 438 2.09 -45.52 2.50
CA LYS A 438 0.97 -45.62 3.45
C LYS A 438 -0.26 -44.87 2.94
N ARG A 439 -1.46 -45.38 3.25
CA ARG A 439 -2.71 -44.63 3.02
C ARG A 439 -2.76 -43.49 4.02
N THR A 440 -3.11 -42.29 3.57
CA THR A 440 -3.03 -41.08 4.42
C THR A 440 -4.32 -40.28 4.38
N MET A 441 -4.77 -39.84 5.55
CA MET A 441 -5.80 -38.82 5.75
C MET A 441 -5.22 -37.71 6.63
N THR A 442 -4.57 -36.72 5.99
CA THR A 442 -3.84 -35.65 6.69
C THR A 442 -4.19 -34.30 6.11
N GLY A 443 -4.22 -33.25 6.95
CA GLY A 443 -4.55 -31.88 6.56
C GLY A 443 -5.98 -31.49 6.95
N SER A 444 -6.42 -30.31 6.53
CA SER A 444 -7.83 -29.92 6.62
C SER A 444 -8.68 -30.75 5.64
N GLU A 445 -10.01 -30.75 5.79
CA GLU A 445 -10.91 -31.51 4.90
C GLU A 445 -10.62 -31.27 3.42
N ALA A 446 -10.39 -30.01 3.01
CA ALA A 446 -10.07 -29.64 1.63
C ALA A 446 -8.70 -30.15 1.12
N GLN A 447 -7.79 -30.53 2.02
CA GLN A 447 -6.44 -31.02 1.70
C GLN A 447 -6.32 -32.55 1.69
N ILE A 448 -7.39 -33.27 2.06
CA ILE A 448 -7.38 -34.73 2.06
C ILE A 448 -7.31 -35.24 0.62
N GLN A 449 -6.37 -36.16 0.36
CA GLN A 449 -6.07 -36.69 -0.97
C GLN A 449 -6.73 -38.06 -1.18
N PHE A 450 -7.32 -38.29 -2.35
CA PHE A 450 -8.10 -39.50 -2.65
C PHE A 450 -7.50 -40.32 -3.80
N CYS A 451 -7.76 -41.63 -3.80
CA CYS A 451 -7.27 -42.59 -4.78
C CYS A 451 -8.23 -42.67 -5.98
N ILE A 452 -7.98 -41.91 -7.04
CA ILE A 452 -8.89 -41.85 -8.20
C ILE A 452 -8.93 -43.13 -9.04
N SER A 453 -7.99 -44.08 -8.87
CA SER A 453 -8.12 -45.39 -9.51
C SER A 453 -9.16 -46.28 -8.84
N ASN A 454 -9.67 -45.90 -7.65
CA ASN A 454 -10.74 -46.61 -6.98
C ASN A 454 -12.09 -46.25 -7.65
N PRO A 455 -12.84 -47.22 -8.19
CA PRO A 455 -14.10 -46.96 -8.89
C PRO A 455 -15.17 -46.36 -7.97
N GLU A 456 -15.16 -46.70 -6.68
CA GLU A 456 -16.11 -46.15 -5.71
C GLU A 456 -15.86 -44.65 -5.49
N VAL A 457 -14.60 -44.21 -5.46
CA VAL A 457 -14.26 -42.78 -5.37
C VAL A 457 -14.82 -42.03 -6.58
N GLN A 458 -14.64 -42.55 -7.80
CA GLN A 458 -15.20 -41.90 -9.00
C GLN A 458 -16.73 -41.85 -8.98
N GLU A 459 -17.38 -42.91 -8.48
CA GLU A 459 -18.84 -42.96 -8.35
C GLU A 459 -19.36 -41.97 -7.30
N LEU A 460 -18.70 -41.85 -6.14
CA LEU A 460 -19.05 -40.87 -5.11
C LEU A 460 -18.93 -39.43 -5.63
N LEU A 461 -17.89 -39.13 -6.43
CA LEU A 461 -17.75 -37.84 -7.10
C LEU A 461 -18.93 -37.55 -8.05
N TYR A 462 -19.37 -38.54 -8.83
CA TYR A 462 -20.55 -38.38 -9.70
C TYR A 462 -21.84 -38.20 -8.89
N GLN A 463 -22.03 -39.00 -7.84
CA GLN A 463 -23.22 -38.93 -6.98
C GLN A 463 -23.34 -37.58 -6.29
N ASP A 464 -22.23 -36.93 -5.93
CA ASP A 464 -22.24 -35.56 -5.43
C ASP A 464 -22.77 -34.55 -6.46
N LEU A 465 -22.34 -34.64 -7.72
CA LEU A 465 -22.88 -33.81 -8.81
C LEU A 465 -24.38 -34.05 -8.99
N GLU A 466 -24.77 -35.33 -9.10
CA GLU A 466 -26.15 -35.74 -9.31
C GLU A 466 -27.06 -35.25 -8.18
N LYS A 467 -26.62 -35.41 -6.93
CA LYS A 467 -27.33 -34.95 -5.74
C LYS A 467 -27.65 -33.46 -5.82
N HIS A 468 -26.67 -32.62 -6.13
CA HIS A 468 -26.88 -31.17 -6.21
C HIS A 468 -27.75 -30.77 -7.40
N PHE A 469 -27.60 -31.41 -8.57
CA PHE A 469 -28.51 -31.14 -9.69
C PHE A 469 -29.96 -31.54 -9.40
N LYS A 470 -30.19 -32.69 -8.73
CA LYS A 470 -31.52 -33.12 -8.27
C LYS A 470 -32.13 -32.18 -7.22
N GLN A 471 -31.29 -31.47 -6.45
CA GLN A 471 -31.73 -30.44 -5.51
C GLN A 471 -32.13 -29.11 -6.19
N GLY A 472 -31.86 -28.96 -7.48
CA GLY A 472 -32.25 -27.78 -8.27
C GLY A 472 -31.12 -26.78 -8.56
N PHE A 473 -29.87 -27.08 -8.20
CA PHE A 473 -28.73 -26.26 -8.60
C PHE A 473 -28.57 -26.26 -10.13
N GLN A 474 -28.21 -25.11 -10.71
CA GLN A 474 -27.92 -24.95 -12.15
C GLN A 474 -26.44 -25.19 -12.46
N ILE A 475 -25.56 -24.82 -11.53
CA ILE A 475 -24.12 -24.93 -11.67
C ILE A 475 -23.56 -25.67 -10.46
N VAL A 476 -22.80 -26.74 -10.68
CA VAL A 476 -22.13 -27.49 -9.61
C VAL A 476 -20.63 -27.57 -9.88
N ASP A 477 -19.83 -27.22 -8.90
CA ASP A 477 -18.37 -27.25 -8.98
C ASP A 477 -17.79 -28.65 -8.80
N LEU A 478 -16.72 -28.94 -9.55
CA LEU A 478 -15.91 -30.14 -9.45
C LEU A 478 -14.43 -29.75 -9.50
N GLY A 479 -13.72 -29.99 -8.40
CA GLY A 479 -12.31 -29.65 -8.29
C GLY A 479 -11.56 -30.55 -7.33
N GLN A 480 -10.30 -30.79 -7.68
CA GLN A 480 -9.36 -31.60 -6.92
C GLN A 480 -9.01 -30.98 -5.55
N PRO A 481 -8.49 -31.77 -4.59
CA PRO A 481 -8.05 -31.29 -3.29
C PRO A 481 -7.00 -30.17 -3.38
N ASP A 482 -7.00 -29.30 -2.38
CA ASP A 482 -5.96 -28.29 -2.23
C ASP A 482 -4.60 -28.94 -1.92
N GLY A 483 -3.51 -28.31 -2.34
CA GLY A 483 -2.16 -28.86 -2.18
C GLY A 483 -1.99 -30.25 -2.82
N PHE A 484 -2.64 -30.48 -3.97
CA PHE A 484 -2.80 -31.80 -4.60
C PHE A 484 -1.52 -32.67 -4.60
N ARG A 485 -1.67 -33.91 -4.14
CA ARG A 485 -0.63 -34.94 -4.19
C ARG A 485 -1.21 -36.22 -4.81
N GLY A 486 -0.57 -36.67 -5.88
CA GLY A 486 -0.97 -37.87 -6.60
C GLY A 486 -0.78 -39.15 -5.80
N CYS A 487 -1.76 -40.05 -5.82
CA CYS A 487 -1.70 -41.36 -5.19
C CYS A 487 -0.68 -42.30 -5.86
N GLU A 488 0.30 -42.79 -5.12
CA GLU A 488 1.45 -43.57 -5.60
C GLU A 488 1.15 -45.07 -5.81
N CYS A 489 -0.12 -45.50 -5.75
CA CYS A 489 -0.47 -46.90 -5.94
C CYS A 489 -0.30 -47.33 -7.42
N GLU A 490 0.01 -48.61 -7.63
CA GLU A 490 0.24 -49.18 -8.97
C GLU A 490 -0.96 -48.97 -9.93
N ALA A 491 -2.18 -49.06 -9.41
CA ALA A 491 -3.40 -48.82 -10.18
C ALA A 491 -3.48 -47.38 -10.71
N CYS A 492 -3.11 -46.38 -9.89
CA CYS A 492 -3.03 -44.98 -10.33
C CYS A 492 -1.91 -44.75 -11.35
N THR A 493 -0.76 -45.45 -11.22
CA THR A 493 0.33 -45.37 -12.21
C THR A 493 -0.12 -45.84 -13.60
N LYS A 494 -0.96 -46.88 -13.66
CA LYS A 494 -1.49 -47.44 -14.92
C LYS A 494 -2.75 -46.71 -15.43
N LEU A 495 -3.40 -45.91 -14.59
CA LEU A 495 -4.70 -45.29 -14.90
C LEU A 495 -4.62 -44.42 -16.17
N TYR A 496 -5.55 -44.68 -17.10
CA TYR A 496 -5.67 -44.03 -18.41
C TYR A 496 -4.42 -44.06 -19.30
N GLY A 497 -3.41 -44.89 -18.99
CA GLY A 497 -2.16 -44.96 -19.77
C GLY A 497 -1.31 -43.67 -19.72
N THR A 498 -1.47 -42.85 -18.68
CA THR A 498 -0.83 -41.52 -18.58
C THR A 498 0.41 -41.49 -17.68
N GLY A 499 0.88 -42.64 -17.18
CA GLY A 499 2.12 -42.75 -16.40
C GLY A 499 2.10 -41.90 -15.11
N SER A 500 3.06 -40.99 -14.96
CA SER A 500 3.13 -40.05 -13.82
C SER A 500 2.50 -38.68 -14.09
N ASP A 501 1.86 -38.46 -15.25
CA ASP A 501 1.19 -37.20 -15.57
C ASP A 501 -0.13 -37.08 -14.81
N TRP A 502 -0.10 -36.40 -13.67
CA TRP A 502 -1.27 -36.20 -12.81
C TRP A 502 -2.24 -35.16 -13.31
N SER A 503 -1.75 -34.16 -14.05
CA SER A 503 -2.60 -33.17 -14.70
C SER A 503 -3.56 -33.86 -15.66
N GLU A 504 -3.01 -34.74 -16.50
CA GLU A 504 -3.79 -35.48 -17.49
C GLU A 504 -4.82 -36.42 -16.86
N LYS A 505 -4.46 -37.13 -15.78
CA LYS A 505 -5.39 -38.04 -15.09
C LYS A 505 -6.61 -37.31 -14.55
N VAL A 506 -6.37 -36.18 -13.88
CA VAL A 506 -7.45 -35.38 -13.29
C VAL A 506 -8.32 -34.80 -14.40
N TRP A 507 -7.74 -34.37 -15.52
CA TRP A 507 -8.52 -33.89 -16.66
C TRP A 507 -9.40 -34.95 -17.29
N ILE A 508 -8.89 -36.16 -17.50
CA ILE A 508 -9.68 -37.27 -18.03
C ILE A 508 -10.82 -37.62 -17.06
N LEU A 509 -10.55 -37.69 -15.76
CA LEU A 509 -11.58 -37.95 -14.74
C LEU A 509 -12.68 -36.87 -14.77
N HIS A 510 -12.29 -35.60 -14.67
CA HIS A 510 -13.25 -34.48 -14.67
C HIS A 510 -14.09 -34.43 -15.94
N ARG A 511 -13.47 -34.66 -17.10
CA ARG A 511 -14.19 -34.74 -18.38
C ARG A 511 -15.20 -35.89 -18.39
N ASN A 512 -14.80 -37.10 -17.99
CA ASN A 512 -15.69 -38.26 -17.96
C ASN A 512 -16.92 -38.03 -17.06
N LEU A 513 -16.72 -37.41 -15.89
CA LEU A 513 -17.79 -37.04 -14.98
C LEU A 513 -18.72 -35.98 -15.57
N ALA A 514 -18.16 -34.95 -16.23
CA ALA A 514 -18.93 -33.91 -16.90
C ALA A 514 -19.77 -34.46 -18.07
N GLU A 515 -19.22 -35.36 -18.89
CA GLU A 515 -19.95 -36.03 -19.98
C GLU A 515 -21.08 -36.91 -19.46
N ARG A 516 -20.84 -37.65 -18.36
CA ARG A 516 -21.90 -38.44 -17.70
C ARG A 516 -22.99 -37.53 -17.15
N ALA A 517 -22.61 -36.43 -16.49
CA ALA A 517 -23.56 -35.44 -15.99
C ALA A 517 -24.38 -34.79 -17.12
N HIS A 518 -23.76 -34.48 -18.26
CA HIS A 518 -24.46 -33.89 -19.40
C HIS A 518 -25.55 -34.83 -19.95
N LYS A 519 -25.29 -36.14 -20.01
CA LYS A 519 -26.28 -37.13 -20.45
C LYS A 519 -27.50 -37.19 -19.53
N ALA A 520 -27.30 -37.09 -18.22
CA ALA A 520 -28.37 -37.13 -17.23
C ALA A 520 -29.07 -35.77 -17.03
N PHE A 521 -28.33 -34.67 -17.24
CA PHE A 521 -28.74 -33.30 -16.96
C PHE A 521 -28.26 -32.35 -18.08
N PRO A 522 -28.90 -32.38 -19.26
CA PRO A 522 -28.40 -31.68 -20.45
C PRO A 522 -28.32 -30.16 -20.28
N ASP A 523 -29.21 -29.57 -19.49
CA ASP A 523 -29.30 -28.12 -19.26
C ASP A 523 -28.51 -27.63 -18.04
N ARG A 524 -27.70 -28.49 -17.40
CA ARG A 524 -26.96 -28.16 -16.17
C ARG A 524 -25.47 -28.04 -16.43
N THR A 525 -24.82 -27.11 -15.74
CA THR A 525 -23.40 -26.80 -15.93
C THR A 525 -22.53 -27.42 -14.84
N VAL A 526 -21.41 -28.03 -15.23
CA VAL A 526 -20.34 -28.46 -14.32
C VAL A 526 -19.20 -27.44 -14.38
N ALA A 527 -18.88 -26.81 -13.25
CA ALA A 527 -17.77 -25.86 -13.14
C ALA A 527 -16.47 -26.59 -12.77
N LEU A 528 -15.58 -26.80 -13.73
CA LEU A 528 -14.30 -27.47 -13.53
C LEU A 528 -13.21 -26.49 -13.08
N VAL A 529 -12.50 -26.83 -12.01
CA VAL A 529 -11.50 -25.93 -11.43
C VAL A 529 -10.16 -26.02 -12.15
N VAL A 530 -9.67 -24.87 -12.63
CA VAL A 530 -8.34 -24.69 -13.22
C VAL A 530 -7.43 -24.12 -12.13
N TYR A 531 -6.73 -25.01 -11.41
CA TYR A 531 -5.92 -24.67 -10.24
C TYR A 531 -4.78 -25.66 -10.02
N ALA A 532 -3.60 -25.15 -9.69
CA ALA A 532 -2.40 -25.95 -9.41
C ALA A 532 -2.10 -26.98 -10.52
N ILE A 533 -2.29 -28.27 -10.26
CA ILE A 533 -1.98 -29.35 -11.21
C ILE A 533 -2.84 -29.29 -12.48
N THR A 534 -4.03 -28.68 -12.44
CA THR A 534 -4.91 -28.51 -13.61
C THR A 534 -4.66 -27.19 -14.35
N GLU A 535 -3.65 -26.38 -14.01
CA GLU A 535 -3.30 -25.19 -14.82
C GLU A 535 -2.62 -25.54 -16.16
N LYS A 536 -2.21 -26.80 -16.35
CA LYS A 536 -1.70 -27.30 -17.63
C LYS A 536 -2.85 -27.76 -18.52
N LEU A 537 -2.77 -27.46 -19.81
CA LEU A 537 -3.76 -27.90 -20.79
C LEU A 537 -3.80 -29.44 -20.89
N PRO A 538 -5.00 -30.04 -21.06
CA PRO A 538 -5.12 -31.46 -21.37
C PRO A 538 -4.45 -31.82 -22.70
N LYS A 539 -3.94 -33.05 -22.79
CA LYS A 539 -3.23 -33.59 -23.96
C LYS A 539 -4.05 -34.62 -24.74
N THR A 540 -4.95 -35.35 -24.08
CA THR A 540 -5.74 -36.44 -24.69
C THR A 540 -7.05 -35.99 -25.33
N PHE A 541 -7.42 -34.73 -25.17
CA PHE A 541 -8.56 -34.12 -25.83
C PHE A 541 -8.27 -32.66 -26.16
N ASN A 542 -9.10 -32.06 -27.03
CA ASN A 542 -8.88 -30.73 -27.58
C ASN A 542 -10.08 -29.78 -27.40
N GLN A 543 -11.12 -30.20 -26.68
CA GLN A 543 -12.25 -29.36 -26.27
C GLN A 543 -13.00 -30.00 -25.08
N PHE A 544 -13.60 -29.17 -24.23
CA PHE A 544 -14.45 -29.65 -23.12
C PHE A 544 -15.90 -29.94 -23.57
N PRO A 545 -16.63 -30.79 -22.82
CA PRO A 545 -18.06 -31.06 -23.08
C PRO A 545 -18.93 -29.78 -23.05
N PRO A 546 -20.06 -29.72 -23.79
CA PRO A 546 -20.88 -28.52 -23.92
C PRO A 546 -21.38 -27.92 -22.60
N ASN A 547 -21.47 -28.72 -21.55
CA ASN A 547 -21.94 -28.30 -20.22
C ASN A 547 -20.82 -27.85 -19.27
N VAL A 548 -19.60 -27.65 -19.75
CA VAL A 548 -18.45 -27.28 -18.89
C VAL A 548 -18.22 -25.77 -18.88
N ARG A 549 -18.16 -25.22 -17.66
CA ARG A 549 -17.61 -23.90 -17.34
C ARG A 549 -16.25 -24.07 -16.66
N LEU A 550 -15.27 -23.22 -16.97
CA LEU A 550 -13.96 -23.29 -16.32
C LEU A 550 -13.86 -22.28 -15.18
N ALA A 551 -13.58 -22.74 -13.97
CA ALA A 551 -13.35 -21.91 -12.79
C ALA A 551 -11.86 -21.57 -12.65
N MET A 552 -11.50 -20.36 -13.06
CA MET A 552 -10.15 -19.87 -13.25
C MET A 552 -9.56 -19.23 -11.99
N SER A 553 -8.34 -19.65 -11.62
CA SER A 553 -7.48 -18.95 -10.64
C SER A 553 -6.73 -17.75 -11.23
N GLY A 554 -6.44 -17.78 -12.53
CA GLY A 554 -5.74 -16.72 -13.29
C GLY A 554 -6.67 -16.00 -14.26
N THR A 555 -6.66 -14.67 -14.26
CA THR A 555 -7.57 -13.84 -15.07
C THR A 555 -6.86 -12.87 -16.00
N ARG A 556 -5.56 -13.06 -16.27
CA ARG A 556 -4.84 -12.23 -17.25
C ARG A 556 -5.28 -12.59 -18.67
N ASP A 557 -5.10 -11.64 -19.60
CA ASP A 557 -5.60 -11.78 -20.98
C ASP A 557 -5.07 -13.05 -21.66
N HIS A 558 -3.77 -13.35 -21.52
CA HIS A 558 -3.18 -14.54 -22.13
C HIS A 558 -3.66 -15.85 -21.47
N GLU A 559 -3.94 -15.85 -20.16
CA GLU A 559 -4.46 -17.03 -19.44
C GLU A 559 -5.88 -17.34 -19.93
N LEU A 560 -6.77 -16.34 -19.93
CA LEU A 560 -8.15 -16.49 -20.40
C LEU A 560 -8.18 -16.84 -21.90
N ALA A 561 -7.33 -16.22 -22.72
CA ALA A 561 -7.24 -16.55 -24.15
C ALA A 561 -6.78 -17.98 -24.39
N THR A 562 -5.82 -18.48 -23.61
CA THR A 562 -5.32 -19.86 -23.71
C THR A 562 -6.45 -20.86 -23.51
N TRP A 563 -7.22 -20.72 -22.42
CA TRP A 563 -8.32 -21.64 -22.13
C TRP A 563 -9.53 -21.47 -23.05
N ARG A 564 -9.81 -20.23 -23.48
CA ARG A 564 -10.87 -19.97 -24.46
C ARG A 564 -10.56 -20.64 -25.80
N ASN A 565 -9.31 -20.56 -26.26
CA ASN A 565 -8.86 -21.18 -27.51
C ASN A 565 -8.86 -22.71 -27.42
N PHE A 566 -8.67 -23.28 -26.24
CA PHE A 566 -8.79 -24.72 -26.01
C PHE A 566 -10.25 -25.21 -26.01
N GLY A 567 -11.21 -24.35 -25.67
CA GLY A 567 -12.65 -24.63 -25.76
C GLY A 567 -13.36 -24.64 -24.41
N ALA A 568 -13.86 -23.48 -23.99
CA ALA A 568 -14.63 -23.28 -22.75
C ALA A 568 -16.11 -22.93 -23.07
N PRO A 569 -16.98 -23.93 -23.35
CA PRO A 569 -18.27 -23.69 -23.99
C PRO A 569 -19.28 -22.92 -23.13
N GLN A 570 -19.22 -23.04 -21.80
CA GLN A 570 -20.06 -22.26 -20.87
C GLN A 570 -19.32 -21.04 -20.27
N GLY A 571 -18.24 -20.59 -20.91
CA GLY A 571 -17.41 -19.47 -20.45
C GLY A 571 -16.64 -19.78 -19.18
N PHE A 572 -16.48 -18.77 -18.32
CA PHE A 572 -15.63 -18.86 -17.13
C PHE A 572 -16.34 -18.45 -15.83
N SER A 573 -15.90 -19.06 -14.74
CA SER A 573 -15.99 -18.50 -13.38
C SER A 573 -14.58 -18.12 -12.94
N THR A 574 -14.42 -17.28 -11.91
CA THR A 574 -13.09 -16.98 -11.37
C THR A 574 -13.04 -16.88 -9.86
N TYR A 575 -11.94 -17.38 -9.29
CA TYR A 575 -11.46 -17.04 -7.96
C TYR A 575 -10.46 -15.88 -8.07
N LEU A 576 -10.91 -14.68 -7.73
CA LEU A 576 -10.27 -13.41 -8.05
C LEU A 576 -9.30 -12.98 -6.94
N TYR A 577 -7.99 -13.13 -7.16
CA TYR A 577 -6.93 -12.80 -6.21
C TYR A 577 -6.65 -11.30 -5.99
N TYR A 578 -7.56 -10.43 -6.43
CA TYR A 578 -7.26 -8.99 -6.45
C TYR A 578 -7.01 -8.41 -5.06
N TRP A 579 -7.77 -8.82 -4.05
CA TRP A 579 -7.57 -8.36 -2.67
C TRP A 579 -6.85 -9.36 -1.78
N CYS A 580 -6.15 -10.33 -2.40
CA CYS A 580 -5.20 -11.17 -1.68
C CYS A 580 -4.00 -10.30 -1.27
N PRO A 581 -3.74 -10.14 0.04
CA PRO A 581 -2.58 -9.39 0.49
C PRO A 581 -1.30 -10.11 0.03
N ASN A 582 -0.40 -9.41 -0.65
CA ASN A 582 0.93 -9.91 -1.01
C ASN A 582 1.97 -9.10 -0.25
N MET A 583 2.36 -9.54 0.95
CA MET A 583 3.24 -8.79 1.87
C MET A 583 2.67 -7.45 2.38
N MET A 584 1.46 -7.07 1.98
CA MET A 584 0.75 -5.87 2.42
C MET A 584 -0.20 -6.20 3.57
N PRO A 585 -0.42 -5.31 4.56
CA PRO A 585 -1.38 -5.57 5.60
C PRO A 585 -2.78 -5.63 5.00
N ARG A 586 -3.59 -6.58 5.44
CA ARG A 586 -4.95 -6.77 4.93
C ARG A 586 -5.91 -5.59 5.07
N TYR A 587 -5.56 -4.65 5.92
CA TYR A 587 -6.33 -3.43 6.18
C TYR A 587 -5.89 -2.25 5.29
N PHE A 588 -4.94 -2.47 4.39
CA PHE A 588 -4.46 -1.45 3.45
C PHE A 588 -5.22 -1.54 2.12
N PRO A 589 -5.37 -0.43 1.39
CA PRO A 589 -5.92 -0.45 0.04
C PRO A 589 -4.96 -1.21 -0.89
N MET A 590 -5.51 -1.97 -1.84
CA MET A 590 -4.72 -2.82 -2.75
C MET A 590 -4.99 -2.53 -4.23
N ARG A 591 -6.15 -1.98 -4.57
CA ARG A 591 -6.56 -1.76 -5.95
C ARG A 591 -7.06 -0.33 -6.17
N THR A 592 -6.92 0.10 -7.41
CA THR A 592 -7.34 1.43 -7.87
C THR A 592 -8.56 1.34 -8.78
N PRO A 593 -9.35 2.41 -8.93
CA PRO A 593 -10.47 2.47 -9.86
C PRO A 593 -10.08 2.13 -11.31
N LEU A 594 -8.92 2.63 -11.78
CA LEU A 594 -8.43 2.36 -13.15
C LEU A 594 -8.10 0.87 -13.36
N TYR A 595 -7.46 0.24 -12.37
CA TYR A 595 -7.19 -1.19 -12.42
C TYR A 595 -8.49 -2.00 -12.55
N VAL A 596 -9.48 -1.73 -11.68
CA VAL A 596 -10.72 -2.50 -11.67
C VAL A 596 -11.61 -2.24 -12.89
N GLU A 597 -11.55 -1.04 -13.50
CA GLU A 597 -12.16 -0.78 -14.79
C GLU A 597 -11.60 -1.71 -15.88
N ASN A 598 -10.27 -1.75 -16.01
CA ASN A 598 -9.61 -2.60 -17.00
C ASN A 598 -9.89 -4.08 -16.74
N ALA A 599 -9.88 -4.49 -15.47
CA ALA A 599 -10.21 -5.85 -15.09
C ALA A 599 -11.67 -6.20 -15.42
N ALA A 600 -12.64 -5.37 -15.06
CA ALA A 600 -14.05 -5.65 -15.35
C ALA A 600 -14.31 -5.74 -16.86
N LYS A 601 -13.72 -4.84 -17.67
CA LYS A 601 -13.77 -4.92 -19.14
C LYS A 601 -13.23 -6.24 -19.66
N ARG A 602 -12.06 -6.68 -19.16
CA ARG A 602 -11.45 -7.96 -19.51
C ARG A 602 -12.33 -9.15 -19.14
N LEU A 603 -12.84 -9.19 -17.91
CA LEU A 603 -13.69 -10.28 -17.41
C LEU A 603 -14.99 -10.39 -18.21
N MET A 604 -15.65 -9.27 -18.52
CA MET A 604 -16.84 -9.25 -19.38
C MET A 604 -16.52 -9.72 -20.81
N ALA A 605 -15.42 -9.23 -21.40
CA ALA A 605 -15.01 -9.63 -22.76
C ALA A 605 -14.64 -11.11 -22.85
N ALA A 606 -14.17 -11.71 -21.75
CA ALA A 606 -13.87 -13.13 -21.67
C ALA A 606 -15.09 -14.01 -21.37
N GLN A 607 -16.30 -13.45 -21.16
CA GLN A 607 -17.49 -14.18 -20.72
C GLN A 607 -17.30 -14.85 -19.34
N VAL A 608 -16.76 -14.09 -18.38
CA VAL A 608 -16.77 -14.47 -16.98
C VAL A 608 -18.15 -14.19 -16.40
N HIS A 609 -18.81 -15.25 -15.92
CA HIS A 609 -20.18 -15.22 -15.39
C HIS A 609 -20.25 -15.29 -13.88
N SER A 610 -19.17 -15.66 -13.19
CA SER A 610 -19.20 -15.74 -11.73
C SER A 610 -17.85 -15.38 -11.12
N ILE A 611 -17.90 -14.63 -10.01
CA ILE A 611 -16.71 -14.14 -9.31
C ILE A 611 -16.80 -14.57 -7.85
N ALA A 612 -15.74 -15.18 -7.34
CA ALA A 612 -15.49 -15.26 -5.92
C ALA A 612 -14.20 -14.51 -5.62
N ARG A 613 -14.26 -13.49 -4.79
CA ARG A 613 -13.11 -12.64 -4.50
C ARG A 613 -12.35 -13.21 -3.32
N ASP A 614 -11.06 -13.35 -3.51
CA ASP A 614 -10.14 -13.67 -2.43
C ASP A 614 -9.76 -12.40 -1.64
N GLY A 615 -9.41 -12.62 -0.38
CA GLY A 615 -8.93 -11.60 0.53
C GLY A 615 -9.95 -10.51 0.87
N ASN A 616 -9.48 -9.27 0.97
CA ASN A 616 -10.14 -8.19 1.72
C ASN A 616 -11.16 -7.36 0.93
N GLY A 617 -11.83 -7.94 -0.07
CA GLY A 617 -12.80 -7.24 -0.92
C GLY A 617 -14.04 -6.74 -0.16
N GLY A 618 -13.90 -5.68 0.64
CA GLY A 618 -14.94 -5.16 1.53
C GLY A 618 -14.51 -5.01 2.99
N ILE A 619 -13.23 -4.75 3.27
CA ILE A 619 -12.72 -4.43 4.61
C ILE A 619 -12.35 -2.94 4.74
N ALA A 620 -11.76 -2.33 3.72
CA ALA A 620 -11.29 -0.94 3.73
C ALA A 620 -12.26 -0.02 2.97
N TYR A 621 -13.52 0.07 3.43
CA TYR A 621 -14.55 0.86 2.73
C TYR A 621 -14.26 2.37 2.72
N GLY A 622 -13.51 2.88 3.71
CA GLY A 622 -13.04 4.26 3.73
C GLY A 622 -11.97 4.53 2.67
N LEU A 623 -10.95 3.68 2.55
CA LEU A 623 -9.81 3.89 1.64
C LEU A 623 -10.03 3.35 0.22
N GLU A 624 -10.85 2.31 0.03
CA GLU A 624 -11.15 1.67 -1.26
C GLU A 624 -12.63 1.78 -1.69
N GLY A 625 -13.46 2.52 -0.96
CA GLY A 625 -14.88 2.72 -1.31
C GLY A 625 -15.13 3.06 -2.79
N PRO A 626 -14.42 4.05 -3.39
CA PRO A 626 -14.51 4.34 -4.82
C PRO A 626 -14.12 3.16 -5.72
N THR A 627 -13.12 2.35 -5.32
CA THR A 627 -12.68 1.16 -6.07
C THR A 627 -13.75 0.07 -6.05
N TYR A 628 -14.34 -0.24 -4.89
CA TYR A 628 -15.44 -1.23 -4.81
C TYR A 628 -16.66 -0.77 -5.61
N TYR A 629 -17.03 0.50 -5.46
CA TYR A 629 -18.11 1.12 -6.22
C TYR A 629 -17.89 1.02 -7.72
N THR A 630 -16.68 1.36 -8.17
CA THR A 630 -16.28 1.29 -9.58
C THR A 630 -16.43 -0.13 -10.10
N MET A 631 -15.78 -1.09 -9.45
CA MET A 631 -15.79 -2.49 -9.90
C MET A 631 -17.21 -3.05 -10.06
N GLY A 632 -18.11 -2.81 -9.09
CA GLY A 632 -19.47 -3.31 -9.17
C GLY A 632 -20.31 -2.64 -10.26
N ARG A 633 -20.17 -1.31 -10.41
CA ARG A 633 -20.90 -0.54 -11.43
C ARG A 633 -20.41 -0.83 -12.85
N MET A 634 -19.14 -1.20 -13.04
CA MET A 634 -18.64 -1.61 -14.36
C MET A 634 -19.39 -2.81 -14.95
N PHE A 635 -20.00 -3.68 -14.14
CA PHE A 635 -20.84 -4.80 -14.59
C PHE A 635 -22.29 -4.40 -14.96
N ASP A 636 -22.64 -3.11 -14.93
CA ASP A 636 -23.91 -2.64 -15.48
C ASP A 636 -24.00 -2.83 -17.00
N GLY A 637 -22.84 -2.94 -17.68
CA GLY A 637 -22.73 -3.28 -19.09
C GLY A 637 -21.44 -2.74 -19.73
N PRO A 638 -20.94 -3.36 -20.82
CA PRO A 638 -19.75 -2.88 -21.52
C PRO A 638 -19.91 -1.43 -22.01
N GLY A 639 -18.88 -0.60 -21.78
CA GLY A 639 -18.86 0.80 -22.25
C GLY A 639 -19.84 1.74 -21.54
N THR A 640 -20.59 1.27 -20.54
CA THR A 640 -21.60 2.09 -19.83
C THR A 640 -20.95 3.15 -18.96
N HIS A 641 -19.79 2.84 -18.37
CA HIS A 641 -19.14 3.66 -17.36
C HIS A 641 -17.62 3.70 -17.57
N THR A 642 -17.00 4.73 -16.99
CA THR A 642 -15.55 4.83 -16.78
C THR A 642 -15.25 4.94 -15.29
N ALA A 643 -14.05 4.55 -14.84
CA ALA A 643 -13.62 4.74 -13.47
C ALA A 643 -13.66 6.22 -13.08
N LYS A 644 -13.27 7.10 -14.00
CA LYS A 644 -13.28 8.56 -13.78
C LYS A 644 -14.67 9.04 -13.38
N ASP A 645 -15.70 8.68 -14.14
CA ASP A 645 -17.06 9.14 -13.88
C ASP A 645 -17.64 8.53 -12.61
N LEU A 646 -17.35 7.25 -12.34
CA LEU A 646 -17.82 6.55 -11.16
C LEU A 646 -17.16 7.04 -9.87
N VAL A 647 -15.88 7.41 -9.90
CA VAL A 647 -15.19 8.01 -8.75
C VAL A 647 -15.77 9.39 -8.46
N ILE A 648 -16.00 10.22 -9.50
CA ILE A 648 -16.62 11.53 -9.34
C ILE A 648 -18.04 11.40 -8.78
N GLU A 649 -18.84 10.48 -9.29
CA GLU A 649 -20.18 10.20 -8.80
C GLU A 649 -20.15 9.78 -7.32
N TYR A 650 -19.30 8.80 -6.98
CA TYR A 650 -19.17 8.30 -5.61
C TYR A 650 -18.76 9.41 -4.64
N VAL A 651 -17.66 10.12 -4.93
CA VAL A 651 -17.10 11.13 -4.03
C VAL A 651 -18.05 12.31 -3.86
N SER A 652 -18.69 12.76 -4.95
CA SER A 652 -19.66 13.86 -4.89
C SER A 652 -20.88 13.50 -4.05
N ALA A 653 -21.44 12.30 -4.25
CA ALA A 653 -22.57 11.84 -3.45
C ALA A 653 -22.19 11.56 -1.99
N ALA A 654 -21.01 11.00 -1.75
CA ALA A 654 -20.58 10.60 -0.42
C ALA A 654 -20.26 11.81 0.47
N PHE A 655 -19.58 12.83 -0.07
CA PHE A 655 -18.94 13.89 0.73
C PHE A 655 -19.42 15.31 0.42
N GLY A 656 -20.24 15.52 -0.60
CA GLY A 656 -20.83 16.83 -0.91
C GLY A 656 -19.77 17.93 -1.07
N LYS A 657 -19.83 18.98 -0.23
CA LYS A 657 -18.89 20.11 -0.28
C LYS A 657 -17.43 19.74 -0.03
N ALA A 658 -17.16 18.61 0.63
CA ALA A 658 -15.80 18.09 0.83
C ALA A 658 -15.25 17.31 -0.37
N ALA A 659 -16.06 17.06 -1.41
CA ALA A 659 -15.67 16.25 -2.55
C ALA A 659 -14.35 16.68 -3.22
N PRO A 660 -14.03 17.97 -3.44
CA PRO A 660 -12.76 18.35 -4.05
C PRO A 660 -11.53 17.94 -3.23
N ALA A 661 -11.58 18.11 -1.90
CA ALA A 661 -10.49 17.73 -1.00
C ALA A 661 -10.33 16.21 -0.94
N ILE A 662 -11.45 15.48 -0.84
CA ILE A 662 -11.44 14.01 -0.83
C ILE A 662 -11.01 13.42 -2.18
N MET A 663 -11.33 14.08 -3.29
CA MET A 663 -10.81 13.70 -4.59
C MET A 663 -9.28 13.82 -4.61
N GLY A 664 -8.73 14.92 -4.09
CA GLY A 664 -7.28 15.09 -3.94
C GLY A 664 -6.63 14.05 -3.02
N PHE A 665 -7.32 13.62 -1.95
CA PHE A 665 -6.87 12.54 -1.08
C PHE A 665 -6.76 11.20 -1.85
N TYR A 666 -7.81 10.80 -2.57
CA TYR A 666 -7.83 9.55 -3.30
C TYR A 666 -6.89 9.55 -4.52
N ASP A 667 -6.77 10.67 -5.22
CA ASP A 667 -5.84 10.81 -6.35
C ASP A 667 -4.40 10.54 -5.93
N GLN A 668 -3.96 11.13 -4.82
CA GLN A 668 -2.63 10.88 -4.26
C GLN A 668 -2.43 9.42 -3.84
N LEU A 669 -3.42 8.85 -3.14
CA LEU A 669 -3.39 7.44 -2.71
C LEU A 669 -3.28 6.49 -3.90
N TYR A 670 -4.14 6.66 -4.90
CA TYR A 670 -4.22 5.75 -6.05
C TYR A 670 -3.02 5.90 -6.98
N ASN A 671 -2.48 7.11 -7.14
CA ASN A 671 -1.24 7.31 -7.91
C ASN A 671 -0.09 6.47 -7.34
N SER A 672 0.07 6.43 -6.01
CA SER A 672 1.11 5.61 -5.37
C SER A 672 0.82 4.11 -5.44
N LEU A 673 -0.47 3.73 -5.32
CA LEU A 673 -0.89 2.34 -5.29
C LEU A 673 -0.91 1.66 -6.67
N GLU A 674 -0.96 2.43 -7.76
CA GLU A 674 -1.12 1.92 -9.13
C GLU A 674 -0.04 0.89 -9.52
N ILE A 675 1.22 1.10 -9.10
CA ILE A 675 2.30 0.17 -9.38
C ILE A 675 2.11 -1.17 -8.66
N TYR A 676 1.62 -1.14 -7.42
CA TYR A 676 1.29 -2.37 -6.70
C TYR A 676 0.12 -3.07 -7.38
N ALA A 677 -0.95 -2.34 -7.67
CA ALA A 677 -2.16 -2.87 -8.29
C ALA A 677 -1.90 -3.50 -9.66
N ARG A 678 -1.02 -2.94 -10.50
CA ARG A 678 -0.79 -3.45 -11.87
C ARG A 678 0.33 -4.48 -11.99
N TYR A 679 1.29 -4.47 -11.07
CA TYR A 679 2.52 -5.24 -11.26
C TYR A 679 2.90 -6.08 -10.05
N MET A 680 2.81 -5.57 -8.82
CA MET A 680 3.38 -6.27 -7.66
C MET A 680 2.40 -7.18 -6.92
N ALA A 681 1.09 -6.97 -7.08
CA ALA A 681 0.08 -7.72 -6.34
C ALA A 681 0.00 -9.21 -6.76
N THR A 682 -0.66 -10.04 -5.96
CA THR A 682 -0.82 -11.48 -6.24
C THR A 682 -1.34 -11.73 -7.66
N ARG A 683 -0.69 -12.67 -8.35
CA ARG A 683 -0.97 -13.08 -9.75
C ARG A 683 -0.71 -12.01 -10.83
N GLU A 684 -0.13 -10.86 -10.48
CA GLU A 684 0.41 -9.89 -11.46
C GLU A 684 1.83 -10.28 -11.91
N ASP A 685 2.34 -9.64 -12.96
CA ASP A 685 3.60 -10.02 -13.61
C ASP A 685 4.83 -9.90 -12.70
N GLY A 686 4.80 -8.98 -11.74
CA GLY A 686 5.82 -8.79 -10.71
C GLY A 686 5.60 -9.61 -9.45
N TRP A 687 4.59 -10.50 -9.39
CA TRP A 687 4.39 -11.35 -8.22
C TRP A 687 5.49 -12.42 -8.09
N ALA A 688 5.76 -13.13 -9.18
CA ALA A 688 6.79 -14.16 -9.27
C ALA A 688 7.39 -14.21 -10.69
N PHE A 689 8.69 -14.46 -10.77
CA PHE A 689 9.42 -14.55 -12.04
C PHE A 689 10.39 -15.74 -12.04
N LYS A 690 10.82 -16.16 -13.23
CA LYS A 690 11.97 -17.04 -13.39
C LYS A 690 13.18 -16.21 -13.79
N ASP A 691 14.30 -16.39 -13.11
CA ASP A 691 15.54 -15.71 -13.51
C ASP A 691 16.12 -16.30 -14.81
N MET A 692 17.24 -15.75 -15.26
CA MET A 692 17.96 -16.23 -16.45
C MET A 692 18.43 -17.69 -16.38
N TYR A 693 18.38 -18.30 -15.19
CA TYR A 693 18.75 -19.70 -14.94
C TYR A 693 17.52 -20.60 -14.77
N GLY A 694 16.30 -20.06 -14.91
CA GLY A 694 15.04 -20.79 -14.79
C GLY A 694 14.52 -20.97 -13.37
N ARG A 695 15.17 -20.36 -12.36
CA ARG A 695 14.81 -20.49 -10.94
C ARG A 695 13.67 -19.55 -10.58
N GLY A 696 12.71 -20.03 -9.80
CA GLY A 696 11.57 -19.23 -9.34
C GLY A 696 11.97 -18.23 -8.25
N HIS A 697 11.52 -16.99 -8.38
CA HIS A 697 11.71 -15.93 -7.40
C HIS A 697 10.44 -15.11 -7.22
N LYS A 698 10.22 -14.54 -6.03
CA LYS A 698 9.31 -13.41 -5.85
C LYS A 698 10.10 -12.12 -5.96
N HIS A 699 9.54 -11.09 -6.61
CA HIS A 699 10.16 -9.75 -6.61
C HIS A 699 10.12 -9.11 -5.22
N LEU A 700 9.17 -9.53 -4.39
CA LEU A 700 8.88 -8.97 -3.07
C LEU A 700 9.30 -9.93 -1.95
N SER A 701 10.16 -9.47 -1.04
CA SER A 701 10.71 -10.30 0.05
C SER A 701 10.63 -9.68 1.45
N SER A 702 10.21 -8.42 1.60
CA SER A 702 10.05 -7.75 2.90
C SER A 702 8.79 -6.86 2.87
N PRO A 703 7.82 -7.07 3.78
CA PRO A 703 6.68 -6.18 3.97
C PRO A 703 7.07 -4.72 4.20
N GLU A 704 8.12 -4.48 4.99
CA GLU A 704 8.59 -3.15 5.37
C GLU A 704 9.08 -2.35 4.17
N SER A 705 9.86 -3.01 3.30
CA SER A 705 10.38 -2.38 2.08
C SER A 705 9.25 -1.93 1.15
N ILE A 706 8.21 -2.74 1.01
CA ILE A 706 7.07 -2.46 0.14
C ILE A 706 6.20 -1.35 0.72
N ILE A 707 5.91 -1.41 2.02
CA ILE A 707 5.13 -0.37 2.69
C ILE A 707 5.87 0.97 2.59
N ALA A 708 7.18 1.01 2.84
CA ALA A 708 7.97 2.23 2.72
C ALA A 708 7.99 2.79 1.29
N PHE A 709 8.09 1.90 0.30
CA PHE A 709 8.09 2.27 -1.12
C PHE A 709 6.74 2.82 -1.60
N LEU A 710 5.64 2.15 -1.24
CA LEU A 710 4.29 2.54 -1.67
C LEU A 710 3.72 3.71 -0.87
N TYR A 711 4.24 3.98 0.34
CA TYR A 711 3.73 5.02 1.22
C TYR A 711 4.86 5.95 1.69
N PRO A 712 5.45 6.76 0.80
CA PRO A 712 6.48 7.72 1.18
C PRO A 712 5.93 8.79 2.13
N VAL A 713 6.82 9.45 2.88
CA VAL A 713 6.44 10.42 3.93
C VAL A 713 5.63 11.58 3.35
N GLU A 714 6.00 12.06 2.17
CA GLU A 714 5.34 13.18 1.48
C GLU A 714 3.89 12.83 1.10
N LEU A 715 3.63 11.56 0.72
CA LEU A 715 2.29 11.08 0.42
C LEU A 715 1.41 11.14 1.67
N ILE A 716 1.89 10.60 2.79
CA ILE A 716 1.14 10.60 4.05
C ILE A 716 0.82 12.02 4.51
N GLN A 717 1.78 12.94 4.42
CA GLN A 717 1.58 14.36 4.74
C GLN A 717 0.58 15.03 3.79
N GLY A 718 0.66 14.73 2.49
CA GLY A 718 -0.27 15.23 1.48
C GLY A 718 -1.70 14.77 1.73
N MET A 719 -1.89 13.49 2.01
CA MET A 719 -3.18 12.89 2.35
C MET A 719 -3.76 13.49 3.64
N GLU A 720 -2.96 13.64 4.70
CA GLU A 720 -3.38 14.31 5.95
C GLU A 720 -3.87 15.73 5.70
N LYS A 721 -3.16 16.51 4.86
CA LYS A 721 -3.56 17.86 4.49
C LYS A 721 -4.91 17.88 3.76
N GLN A 722 -5.13 16.98 2.82
CA GLN A 722 -6.40 16.89 2.10
C GLN A 722 -7.56 16.52 3.03
N LEU A 723 -7.32 15.59 3.95
CA LEU A 723 -8.35 15.16 4.90
C LEU A 723 -8.70 16.27 5.89
N ALA A 724 -7.71 17.03 6.37
CA ALA A 724 -7.93 18.21 7.20
C ALA A 724 -8.68 19.35 6.48
N LEU A 725 -8.54 19.46 5.14
CA LEU A 725 -9.34 20.39 4.33
C LEU A 725 -10.79 19.92 4.21
N ALA A 726 -11.01 18.62 4.01
CA ALA A 726 -12.34 18.02 3.94
C ALA A 726 -13.12 18.19 5.27
N GLU A 727 -12.45 18.04 6.41
CA GLU A 727 -13.04 18.19 7.75
C GLU A 727 -13.49 19.62 8.07
N LYS A 728 -12.95 20.62 7.37
CA LYS A 728 -13.34 22.04 7.49
C LYS A 728 -14.54 22.41 6.61
N ALA A 729 -14.96 21.52 5.71
CA ALA A 729 -16.12 21.77 4.86
C ALA A 729 -17.41 21.70 5.69
N GLU A 730 -18.47 22.35 5.20
CA GLU A 730 -19.81 22.18 5.76
C GLU A 730 -20.39 20.84 5.29
N LEU A 731 -20.49 19.88 6.21
CA LEU A 731 -20.89 18.50 5.94
C LEU A 731 -22.31 18.21 6.43
N SER A 732 -23.04 17.39 5.67
CA SER A 732 -24.26 16.76 6.18
C SER A 732 -23.92 15.71 7.25
N PRO A 733 -24.86 15.32 8.13
CA PRO A 733 -24.62 14.26 9.11
C PRO A 733 -24.14 12.95 8.48
N LYS A 734 -24.69 12.56 7.32
CA LYS A 734 -24.26 11.37 6.57
C LYS A 734 -22.81 11.50 6.08
N ALA A 735 -22.46 12.65 5.50
CA ALA A 735 -21.12 12.91 5.00
C ALA A 735 -20.09 12.91 6.14
N GLN A 736 -20.43 13.46 7.30
CA GLN A 736 -19.59 13.43 8.50
C GLN A 736 -19.32 11.99 8.97
N THR A 737 -20.34 11.13 9.01
CA THR A 737 -20.16 9.70 9.36
C THR A 737 -19.25 8.96 8.38
N ARG A 738 -19.38 9.24 7.07
CA ARG A 738 -18.52 8.66 6.03
C ARG A 738 -17.08 9.14 6.13
N LEU A 739 -16.88 10.45 6.36
CA LEU A 739 -15.56 11.04 6.53
C LEU A 739 -14.82 10.49 7.75
N ALA A 740 -15.54 10.25 8.85
CA ALA A 740 -14.97 9.63 10.05
C ALA A 740 -14.44 8.20 9.80
N LEU A 741 -15.06 7.44 8.89
CA LEU A 741 -14.56 6.14 8.46
C LEU A 741 -13.24 6.27 7.69
N VAL A 742 -13.18 7.18 6.70
CA VAL A 742 -11.94 7.46 5.94
C VAL A 742 -10.81 7.85 6.90
N ARG A 743 -11.09 8.72 7.87
CA ARG A 743 -10.14 9.13 8.92
C ARG A 743 -9.66 7.95 9.75
N ALA A 744 -10.56 7.12 10.27
CA ALA A 744 -10.18 5.99 11.12
C ALA A 744 -9.29 4.97 10.39
N GLU A 745 -9.61 4.63 9.14
CA GLU A 745 -8.79 3.73 8.33
C GLU A 745 -7.44 4.36 7.96
N PHE A 746 -7.43 5.66 7.63
CA PHE A 746 -6.19 6.40 7.35
C PHE A 746 -5.27 6.50 8.56
N GLU A 747 -5.80 6.76 9.77
CA GLU A 747 -4.99 6.78 11.00
C GLU A 747 -4.35 5.42 11.30
N TYR A 748 -5.08 4.31 11.06
CA TYR A 748 -4.52 2.97 11.16
C TYR A 748 -3.35 2.76 10.18
N LEU A 749 -3.56 3.11 8.90
CA LEU A 749 -2.54 3.02 7.86
C LEU A 749 -1.31 3.86 8.23
N LYS A 750 -1.52 5.13 8.59
CA LYS A 750 -0.48 6.07 9.00
C LYS A 750 0.33 5.54 10.19
N GLY A 751 -0.32 4.93 11.19
CA GLY A 751 0.35 4.34 12.34
C GLY A 751 1.31 3.20 11.96
N VAL A 752 0.91 2.33 11.03
CA VAL A 752 1.79 1.26 10.50
C VAL A 752 2.93 1.85 9.66
N VAL A 753 2.61 2.76 8.73
CA VAL A 753 3.60 3.38 7.82
C VAL A 753 4.67 4.17 8.61
N ASN A 754 4.25 4.93 9.64
CA ASN A 754 5.18 5.69 10.49
C ASN A 754 6.16 4.77 11.23
N ALA A 755 5.66 3.65 11.78
CA ALA A 755 6.51 2.65 12.43
C ALA A 755 7.52 2.04 11.44
N VAL A 756 7.11 1.77 10.19
CA VAL A 756 8.00 1.24 9.13
C VAL A 756 9.10 2.24 8.76
N HIS A 757 8.78 3.52 8.56
CA HIS A 757 9.81 4.54 8.25
C HIS A 757 10.79 4.76 9.41
N LEU A 758 10.30 4.75 10.65
CA LEU A 758 11.17 4.81 11.84
C LEU A 758 12.02 3.55 12.00
N TYR A 759 11.52 2.39 11.59
CA TYR A 759 12.30 1.17 11.54
C TYR A 759 13.43 1.28 10.53
N ASN A 760 13.16 1.76 9.31
CA ASN A 760 14.19 2.01 8.30
C ASN A 760 15.22 3.04 8.79
N ALA A 761 14.79 4.12 9.45
CA ALA A 761 15.69 5.11 10.04
C ALA A 761 16.62 4.48 11.10
N TYR A 762 16.06 3.65 12.00
CA TYR A 762 16.84 2.89 12.98
C TYR A 762 17.80 1.89 12.32
N GLN A 763 17.41 1.21 11.24
CA GLN A 763 18.31 0.31 10.50
C GLN A 763 19.48 1.04 9.85
N ILE A 764 19.27 2.27 9.37
CA ILE A 764 20.33 3.10 8.76
C ILE A 764 21.30 3.64 9.81
N SER A 765 20.78 4.03 10.98
CA SER A 765 21.58 4.62 12.06
C SER A 765 21.07 4.13 13.41
N PRO A 766 21.51 2.94 13.86
CA PRO A 766 21.02 2.35 15.09
C PRO A 766 21.58 3.08 16.31
N ASP A 767 20.73 3.80 17.03
CA ASP A 767 21.07 4.52 18.26
C ASP A 767 19.89 4.48 19.26
N ALA A 768 20.12 4.92 20.50
CA ALA A 768 19.10 4.87 21.55
C ALA A 768 17.89 5.74 21.22
N ALA A 769 18.11 6.91 20.62
CA ALA A 769 17.05 7.85 20.31
C ALA A 769 16.23 7.39 19.09
N SER A 770 16.87 6.84 18.05
CA SER A 770 16.17 6.25 16.90
C SER A 770 15.38 5.00 17.29
N LEU A 771 15.95 4.15 18.17
CA LEU A 771 15.24 3.02 18.76
C LEU A 771 14.05 3.47 19.61
N ASP A 772 14.23 4.42 20.53
CA ASP A 772 13.11 4.88 21.38
C ASP A 772 11.98 5.51 20.57
N ARG A 773 12.28 6.32 19.55
CA ARG A 773 11.26 6.85 18.63
C ARG A 773 10.46 5.74 17.94
N LEU A 774 11.15 4.70 17.45
CA LEU A 774 10.52 3.53 16.85
C LEU A 774 9.62 2.79 17.85
N LEU A 775 10.15 2.44 19.03
CA LEU A 775 9.41 1.69 20.06
C LEU A 775 8.19 2.48 20.53
N SER A 776 8.32 3.79 20.68
CA SER A 776 7.22 4.69 21.03
C SER A 776 6.16 4.75 19.93
N ALA A 777 6.54 4.72 18.65
CA ALA A 777 5.59 4.61 17.55
C ALA A 777 4.85 3.26 17.53
N ILE A 778 5.54 2.16 17.84
CA ILE A 778 4.92 0.83 17.98
C ILE A 778 3.91 0.82 19.13
N ASP A 779 4.26 1.37 20.29
CA ASP A 779 3.38 1.46 21.45
C ASP A 779 2.17 2.36 21.18
N ALA A 780 2.39 3.53 20.57
CA ALA A 780 1.32 4.45 20.17
C ALA A 780 0.33 3.77 19.21
N ARG A 781 0.83 3.06 18.20
CA ARG A 781 -0.01 2.28 17.28
C ARG A 781 -0.80 1.20 18.02
N ARG A 782 -0.16 0.43 18.92
CA ARG A 782 -0.84 -0.64 19.69
C ARG A 782 -1.96 -0.06 20.55
N SER A 783 -1.69 1.05 21.23
CA SER A 783 -2.67 1.78 22.03
C SER A 783 -3.83 2.30 21.17
N ALA A 784 -3.55 2.89 20.01
CA ALA A 784 -4.58 3.32 19.07
C ALA A 784 -5.46 2.15 18.60
N VAL A 785 -4.89 0.98 18.33
CA VAL A 785 -5.67 -0.23 18.01
C VAL A 785 -6.50 -0.68 19.19
N ASP A 786 -5.97 -0.71 20.42
CA ASP A 786 -6.75 -1.08 21.61
C ASP A 786 -7.93 -0.14 21.83
N GLN A 787 -7.74 1.16 21.58
CA GLN A 787 -8.81 2.15 21.67
C GLN A 787 -9.94 1.89 20.66
N LEU A 788 -9.68 1.33 19.48
CA LEU A 788 -10.73 0.95 18.52
C LEU A 788 -11.63 -0.17 19.05
N PHE A 789 -11.11 -1.04 19.93
CA PHE A 789 -11.84 -2.16 20.52
C PHE A 789 -12.40 -1.86 21.92
N ALA A 790 -12.02 -0.72 22.51
CA ALA A 790 -12.55 -0.30 23.80
C ALA A 790 -14.06 -0.02 23.72
N LYS A 791 -14.79 -0.40 24.78
CA LYS A 791 -16.25 -0.27 24.84
C LYS A 791 -16.68 1.19 24.64
N GLY A 792 -17.46 1.46 23.60
CA GLY A 792 -18.01 2.78 23.30
C GLY A 792 -17.21 3.62 22.28
N ASN A 793 -16.05 3.14 21.84
CA ASN A 793 -15.16 3.84 20.92
C ASN A 793 -15.35 3.47 19.43
N GLY A 794 -16.20 2.50 19.13
CA GLY A 794 -16.51 2.13 17.74
C GLY A 794 -17.11 3.31 16.96
N LEU A 795 -16.87 3.32 15.64
CA LEU A 795 -17.45 4.32 14.74
C LEU A 795 -18.98 4.35 14.86
N LYS A 796 -19.53 5.51 15.21
CA LYS A 796 -20.96 5.72 15.44
C LYS A 796 -21.69 6.05 14.13
N GLY A 797 -23.01 5.84 14.12
CA GLY A 797 -23.89 6.23 13.01
C GLY A 797 -24.02 5.20 11.88
N TRP A 798 -23.28 4.08 11.94
CA TRP A 798 -23.40 2.98 10.98
C TRP A 798 -24.41 1.93 11.45
N PRO A 799 -25.14 1.26 10.52
CA PRO A 799 -26.05 0.17 10.86
C PRO A 799 -25.32 -1.10 11.35
N PHE A 800 -24.04 -1.25 11.01
CA PHE A 800 -23.14 -2.27 11.55
C PHE A 800 -21.68 -1.78 11.49
N THR A 801 -20.78 -2.47 12.18
CA THR A 801 -19.38 -2.05 12.27
C THR A 801 -18.60 -2.38 11.00
N LEU A 802 -18.17 -1.34 10.28
CA LEU A 802 -17.26 -1.43 9.12
C LEU A 802 -15.79 -1.49 9.54
N PHE A 803 -15.40 -0.68 10.52
CA PHE A 803 -14.03 -0.62 11.04
C PHE A 803 -14.01 -0.43 12.56
N PRO A 804 -13.26 -1.25 13.32
CA PRO A 804 -12.55 -2.45 12.86
C PRO A 804 -13.53 -3.52 12.35
N PRO A 805 -13.14 -4.37 11.37
CA PRO A 805 -14.07 -5.31 10.76
C PRO A 805 -14.62 -6.33 11.75
N SER A 806 -15.90 -6.64 11.62
CA SER A 806 -16.58 -7.61 12.49
C SER A 806 -15.91 -9.00 12.35
N GLY A 807 -15.68 -9.68 13.48
CA GLY A 807 -14.99 -10.98 13.53
C GLY A 807 -13.46 -10.89 13.66
N HIS A 808 -12.87 -9.69 13.60
CA HIS A 808 -11.44 -9.48 13.83
C HIS A 808 -11.17 -9.02 15.26
N SER A 809 -10.02 -9.41 15.81
CA SER A 809 -9.56 -9.00 17.14
C SER A 809 -8.55 -7.85 17.09
N ALA A 810 -8.31 -7.21 18.23
CA ALA A 810 -7.22 -6.24 18.38
C ALA A 810 -5.86 -6.84 17.99
N ASP A 811 -5.61 -8.10 18.31
CA ASP A 811 -4.38 -8.80 17.95
C ASP A 811 -4.23 -8.99 16.43
N THR A 812 -5.36 -9.18 15.73
CA THR A 812 -5.35 -9.25 14.26
C THR A 812 -4.97 -7.89 13.66
N LEU A 813 -5.57 -6.79 14.12
CA LEU A 813 -5.22 -5.44 13.65
C LEU A 813 -3.81 -5.01 14.08
N LYS A 814 -3.30 -5.51 15.21
CA LYS A 814 -1.92 -5.32 15.63
C LYS A 814 -0.92 -6.08 14.77
N LEU A 815 -1.37 -7.00 13.92
CA LEU A 815 -0.56 -7.86 13.05
C LEU A 815 0.29 -8.87 13.85
N LYS A 816 -0.23 -9.40 14.96
CA LYS A 816 0.49 -10.36 15.83
C LYS A 816 0.69 -11.76 15.24
N HIS A 817 0.00 -12.08 14.15
CA HIS A 817 0.00 -13.40 13.55
C HIS A 817 0.30 -13.30 12.06
N ASP A 818 0.83 -14.38 11.50
CA ASP A 818 0.93 -14.50 10.06
C ASP A 818 -0.47 -14.71 9.48
N GLY A 819 -0.77 -13.97 8.43
CA GLY A 819 -1.96 -14.15 7.63
C GLY A 819 -1.64 -14.89 6.33
N TYR A 820 -2.67 -15.12 5.53
CA TYR A 820 -2.50 -15.63 4.18
C TYR A 820 -1.66 -14.66 3.34
N GLN A 821 -0.41 -15.04 3.02
CA GLN A 821 0.60 -14.20 2.34
C GLN A 821 1.00 -12.90 3.10
N GLU A 822 0.86 -12.91 4.43
CA GLU A 822 1.18 -11.78 5.32
C GLU A 822 2.12 -12.23 6.45
N PRO A 823 3.46 -12.12 6.29
CA PRO A 823 4.42 -12.65 7.26
C PRO A 823 4.74 -11.66 8.40
N TYR A 824 3.72 -11.21 9.15
CA TYR A 824 3.91 -10.18 10.18
C TYR A 824 4.29 -10.69 11.56
N LYS A 825 4.07 -11.97 11.88
CA LYS A 825 4.27 -12.52 13.24
C LYS A 825 5.67 -12.20 13.77
N SER A 826 6.69 -12.37 12.93
CA SER A 826 8.10 -12.13 13.29
C SER A 826 8.60 -10.71 12.94
N SER A 827 7.72 -9.80 12.53
CA SER A 827 8.10 -8.42 12.18
C SER A 827 8.40 -7.55 13.41
N PHE A 828 9.09 -6.44 13.19
CA PHE A 828 9.45 -5.49 14.25
C PHE A 828 8.23 -4.90 14.98
N LEU A 829 7.07 -4.87 14.32
CA LEU A 829 5.79 -4.43 14.89
C LEU A 829 5.36 -5.25 16.12
N ASN A 830 5.90 -6.47 16.29
CA ASN A 830 5.60 -7.39 17.39
C ASN A 830 6.70 -7.48 18.45
N TRP A 831 7.73 -6.63 18.40
CA TRP A 831 8.74 -6.58 19.44
C TRP A 831 8.16 -6.29 20.84
N ASP A 832 8.74 -6.91 21.87
CA ASP A 832 8.52 -6.49 23.26
C ASP A 832 9.23 -5.15 23.48
N THR A 833 8.48 -4.05 23.37
CA THR A 833 9.00 -2.68 23.40
C THR A 833 9.59 -2.33 24.77
N ALA A 834 9.10 -2.92 25.86
CA ALA A 834 9.66 -2.71 27.19
C ALA A 834 11.03 -3.41 27.32
N ALA A 835 11.13 -4.66 26.87
CA ALA A 835 12.41 -5.36 26.84
C ALA A 835 13.42 -4.67 25.90
N LYS A 836 12.98 -4.15 24.75
CA LYS A 836 13.86 -3.45 23.79
C LYS A 836 14.45 -2.15 24.36
N ARG A 837 13.69 -1.35 25.11
CA ARG A 837 14.21 -0.10 25.72
C ARG A 837 15.32 -0.36 26.73
N ASN A 838 15.27 -1.51 27.40
CA ASN A 838 16.25 -1.90 28.42
C ASN A 838 17.42 -2.72 27.87
N ALA A 839 17.41 -3.05 26.58
CA ALA A 839 18.42 -3.88 25.97
C ALA A 839 19.58 -3.02 25.43
N PRO A 840 20.84 -3.47 25.56
CA PRO A 840 21.99 -2.75 24.99
C PRO A 840 21.85 -2.61 23.47
N LEU A 841 22.21 -1.44 22.94
CA LEU A 841 22.18 -1.16 21.50
C LEU A 841 23.08 -2.13 20.71
N PRO A 842 22.77 -2.41 19.44
CA PRO A 842 23.53 -3.39 18.66
C PRO A 842 24.95 -2.90 18.39
N ASN A 843 25.94 -3.62 18.91
CA ASN A 843 27.11 -4.00 18.12
C ASN A 843 26.95 -5.50 17.84
N ALA A 844 27.00 -5.93 16.58
CA ALA A 844 27.05 -7.35 16.26
C ALA A 844 28.28 -7.96 16.96
N LYS A 845 28.07 -8.99 17.79
CA LYS A 845 29.21 -9.68 18.41
C LYS A 845 30.02 -10.37 17.31
N ARG A 846 31.32 -10.10 17.27
CA ARG A 846 32.26 -10.77 16.37
C ARG A 846 33.08 -11.79 17.13
N MET A 847 33.11 -13.02 16.62
CA MET A 847 34.03 -14.09 17.05
C MET A 847 35.08 -14.30 15.97
N ILE A 848 36.32 -14.57 16.39
CA ILE A 848 37.41 -14.95 15.48
C ILE A 848 37.58 -16.47 15.56
N ALA A 849 37.51 -17.16 14.42
CA ALA A 849 37.86 -18.57 14.31
C ALA A 849 39.38 -18.73 14.25
N GLY A 850 39.96 -19.56 15.10
CA GLY A 850 41.40 -19.85 15.09
C GLY A 850 41.81 -20.82 13.98
N LEU A 851 42.88 -20.52 13.24
CA LEU A 851 43.45 -21.45 12.27
C LEU A 851 44.14 -22.63 12.96
N THR A 852 43.86 -23.86 12.52
CA THR A 852 44.59 -25.08 12.91
C THR A 852 45.09 -25.82 11.68
N LYS A 853 46.25 -26.46 11.80
CA LYS A 853 46.82 -27.35 10.76
C LYS A 853 46.51 -28.83 11.01
N ASP A 854 46.13 -29.17 12.24
CA ASP A 854 45.86 -30.54 12.68
C ASP A 854 44.36 -30.75 12.90
N THR A 855 43.90 -31.99 12.72
CA THR A 855 42.54 -32.40 13.08
C THR A 855 42.36 -32.34 14.61
N LEU A 856 41.39 -31.55 15.08
CA LEU A 856 41.16 -31.33 16.51
C LEU A 856 40.30 -32.42 17.16
N THR A 857 40.67 -32.77 18.40
CA THR A 857 39.85 -33.55 19.35
C THR A 857 39.19 -32.64 20.39
N LEU A 858 38.24 -33.18 21.15
CA LEU A 858 37.44 -32.44 22.13
C LEU A 858 38.30 -31.84 23.27
N ASP A 859 39.40 -32.50 23.61
CA ASP A 859 40.35 -32.19 24.68
C ASP A 859 41.66 -31.54 24.19
N ALA A 860 41.73 -31.17 22.91
CA ALA A 860 42.94 -30.63 22.30
C ALA A 860 43.40 -29.31 22.97
N PRO A 861 44.69 -29.16 23.34
CA PRO A 861 45.21 -27.95 24.02
C PRO A 861 45.13 -26.68 23.15
N GLN A 862 44.94 -26.82 21.84
CA GLN A 862 44.72 -25.71 20.91
C GLN A 862 43.49 -24.87 21.29
N TRP A 863 42.48 -25.46 21.94
CA TRP A 863 41.29 -24.74 22.40
C TRP A 863 41.61 -23.65 23.45
N ASP A 864 42.68 -23.82 24.23
CA ASP A 864 43.09 -22.85 25.25
C ASP A 864 43.72 -21.59 24.66
N LYS A 865 44.11 -21.63 23.37
CA LYS A 865 44.74 -20.52 22.65
C LYS A 865 43.73 -19.56 22.02
N ILE A 866 42.44 -19.91 22.00
CA ILE A 866 41.37 -19.11 21.41
C ILE A 866 40.44 -18.60 22.52
N PRO A 867 40.16 -17.29 22.57
CA PRO A 867 39.33 -16.72 23.61
C PRO A 867 37.90 -17.30 23.56
N PRO A 868 37.33 -17.75 24.69
CA PRO A 868 35.94 -18.18 24.75
C PRO A 868 35.01 -17.01 24.50
N GLN A 869 33.88 -17.29 23.85
CA GLN A 869 32.78 -16.35 23.74
C GLN A 869 31.59 -16.83 24.57
N LEU A 870 31.07 -15.94 25.41
CA LEU A 870 30.00 -16.27 26.34
C LEU A 870 28.62 -16.16 25.67
N LEU A 871 27.77 -17.17 25.89
CA LEU A 871 26.34 -17.10 25.61
C LEU A 871 25.63 -16.30 26.72
N ALA A 872 24.83 -15.29 26.34
CA ALA A 872 23.97 -14.55 27.26
C ALA A 872 22.95 -15.52 27.89
N SER A 873 22.86 -15.50 29.22
CA SER A 873 22.23 -16.54 30.05
C SER A 873 21.29 -15.94 31.11
N SER A 874 20.33 -16.75 31.57
CA SER A 874 19.50 -16.48 32.76
C SER A 874 19.82 -17.34 33.99
N SER A 875 20.80 -18.28 33.95
CA SER A 875 21.14 -19.09 35.15
C SER A 875 22.47 -19.89 35.15
N THR A 876 23.05 -20.30 34.02
CA THR A 876 24.33 -21.07 33.94
C THR A 876 25.21 -20.61 32.77
N THR A 877 26.53 -20.70 32.89
CA THR A 877 27.44 -20.21 31.84
C THR A 877 27.62 -21.20 30.69
N THR A 878 27.80 -20.69 29.47
CA THR A 878 28.17 -21.51 28.31
C THR A 878 29.13 -20.73 27.44
N ASN A 879 30.29 -21.32 27.19
CA ASN A 879 31.31 -20.74 26.33
C ASN A 879 31.34 -21.48 25.00
N VAL A 880 31.47 -20.73 23.91
CA VAL A 880 31.69 -21.26 22.57
C VAL A 880 33.05 -20.80 22.04
N ARG A 881 33.76 -21.70 21.38
CA ARG A 881 35.01 -21.44 20.65
C ARG A 881 34.91 -21.99 19.24
N ALA A 882 35.56 -21.31 18.31
CA ALA A 882 35.61 -21.73 16.92
C ALA A 882 37.06 -21.86 16.44
N MET A 883 37.34 -22.92 15.70
CA MET A 883 38.59 -23.13 14.98
C MET A 883 38.30 -23.69 13.58
N TYR A 884 39.23 -23.55 12.65
CA TYR A 884 39.05 -24.05 11.30
C TYR A 884 40.37 -24.52 10.67
N ASP A 885 40.27 -25.45 9.72
CA ASP A 885 41.30 -25.81 8.76
C ASP A 885 40.77 -25.61 7.33
N ASP A 886 41.58 -25.90 6.31
CA ASP A 886 41.21 -25.75 4.89
C ASP A 886 39.97 -26.56 4.46
N THR A 887 39.53 -27.51 5.28
CA THR A 887 38.49 -28.50 4.98
C THR A 887 37.37 -28.59 6.02
N ARG A 888 37.54 -28.06 7.23
CA ARG A 888 36.63 -28.26 8.37
C ARG A 888 36.49 -27.02 9.25
N LEU A 889 35.28 -26.81 9.75
CA LEU A 889 34.96 -25.91 10.87
C LEU A 889 34.75 -26.74 12.14
N TYR A 890 35.39 -26.32 13.23
CA TYR A 890 35.29 -26.90 14.56
C TYR A 890 34.59 -25.90 15.49
N LEU A 891 33.51 -26.34 16.15
CA LEU A 891 32.81 -25.54 17.17
C LEU A 891 32.80 -26.31 18.47
N ARG A 892 33.35 -25.73 19.54
CA ARG A 892 33.37 -26.33 20.88
C ARG A 892 32.53 -25.51 21.84
N PHE A 893 31.62 -26.18 22.53
CA PHE A 893 30.75 -25.65 23.55
C PHE A 893 31.13 -26.23 24.90
N ASP A 894 31.48 -25.37 25.86
CA ASP A 894 31.71 -25.73 27.25
C ASP A 894 30.51 -25.22 28.08
N CYS A 895 29.62 -26.13 28.43
CA CYS A 895 28.35 -25.86 29.08
C CYS A 895 28.45 -26.18 30.59
N GLU A 896 28.26 -25.17 31.44
CA GLU A 896 28.09 -25.39 32.88
C GLU A 896 26.75 -26.06 33.16
N VAL A 897 26.76 -27.11 33.97
CA VAL A 897 25.58 -27.90 34.32
C VAL A 897 25.33 -27.72 35.82
N PRO A 898 24.07 -27.59 36.29
CA PRO A 898 23.78 -27.52 37.72
C PRO A 898 24.34 -28.75 38.47
N PRO A 899 24.92 -28.58 39.68
CA PRO A 899 25.48 -29.69 40.47
C PRO A 899 24.46 -30.78 40.83
N ASP A 900 23.17 -30.42 40.84
CA ASP A 900 22.02 -31.28 41.13
C ASP A 900 21.30 -31.80 39.88
N ALA A 901 21.84 -31.55 38.68
CA ALA A 901 21.22 -32.00 37.44
C ALA A 901 21.16 -33.54 37.34
N THR A 902 19.95 -34.07 37.09
CA THR A 902 19.76 -35.51 36.89
C THR A 902 20.41 -35.97 35.58
N ALA A 903 20.80 -37.25 35.49
CA ALA A 903 21.33 -37.82 34.24
C ALA A 903 20.39 -37.60 33.04
N GLU A 904 19.07 -37.66 33.27
CA GLU A 904 18.06 -37.37 32.25
C GLU A 904 18.06 -35.90 31.81
N ALA A 905 18.26 -34.95 32.74
CA ALA A 905 18.37 -33.53 32.43
C ALA A 905 19.61 -33.24 31.57
N ILE A 906 20.74 -33.86 31.89
CA ILE A 906 22.00 -33.73 31.13
C ILE A 906 21.84 -34.35 29.73
N GLU A 907 21.12 -35.47 29.60
CA GLU A 907 20.83 -36.07 28.31
C GLU A 907 19.93 -35.20 27.41
N LYS A 908 19.16 -34.27 27.99
CA LYS A 908 18.29 -33.32 27.28
C LYS A 908 19.01 -32.04 26.83
N GLU A 909 20.23 -31.79 27.31
CA GLU A 909 21.06 -30.64 26.90
C GLU A 909 21.39 -30.68 25.41
N ARG A 910 21.13 -29.57 24.70
CA ARG A 910 21.46 -29.39 23.28
C ARG A 910 22.21 -28.09 23.07
N VAL A 911 23.19 -28.14 22.18
CA VAL A 911 23.84 -26.95 21.61
C VAL A 911 23.52 -26.88 20.12
N GLU A 912 23.25 -25.68 19.63
CA GLU A 912 22.85 -25.43 18.26
C GLU A 912 23.73 -24.35 17.63
N ALA A 913 24.11 -24.57 16.37
CA ALA A 913 24.85 -23.62 15.55
C ALA A 913 24.04 -23.28 14.28
N TYR A 914 23.88 -21.99 14.03
CA TYR A 914 23.22 -21.43 12.85
C TYR A 914 24.29 -20.76 11.99
N LEU A 915 24.51 -21.28 10.78
CA LEU A 915 25.63 -20.88 9.92
C LEU A 915 25.13 -20.34 8.57
N MET A 916 25.64 -19.19 8.16
CA MET A 916 25.37 -18.59 6.85
C MET A 916 26.68 -18.08 6.21
N PRO A 917 27.23 -18.79 5.20
CA PRO A 917 28.62 -18.67 4.77
C PRO A 917 28.98 -17.46 3.88
N ALA A 918 28.03 -16.59 3.53
CA ALA A 918 28.31 -15.40 2.71
C ALA A 918 27.28 -14.28 2.89
N SER A 919 27.73 -13.03 2.75
CA SER A 919 26.84 -11.86 2.60
C SER A 919 25.99 -12.01 1.35
N GLY A 920 24.66 -12.06 1.52
CA GLY A 920 23.70 -12.31 0.43
C GLY A 920 23.31 -13.77 0.20
N SER A 921 23.85 -14.75 0.96
CA SER A 921 23.35 -16.13 0.93
C SER A 921 21.89 -16.19 1.41
N ARG A 922 21.04 -16.96 0.71
CA ARG A 922 19.66 -17.24 1.13
C ARG A 922 19.53 -18.51 1.96
N VAL A 923 20.62 -19.26 2.12
CA VAL A 923 20.59 -20.58 2.78
C VAL A 923 21.18 -20.47 4.18
N THR A 924 20.40 -20.88 5.18
CA THR A 924 20.84 -21.01 6.58
C THR A 924 20.94 -22.48 6.95
N PHE A 925 22.07 -22.89 7.51
CA PHE A 925 22.29 -24.27 7.97
C PHE A 925 22.19 -24.33 9.50
N LYS A 926 21.46 -25.33 10.00
CA LYS A 926 21.32 -25.62 11.42
C LYS A 926 21.97 -26.96 11.75
N PHE A 927 22.85 -26.95 12.76
CA PHE A 927 23.44 -28.15 13.37
C PHE A 927 23.11 -28.17 14.86
N SER A 928 22.65 -29.31 15.38
CA SER A 928 22.33 -29.49 16.81
C SER A 928 22.97 -30.76 17.33
N ALA A 929 23.63 -30.69 18.49
CA ALA A 929 24.31 -31.82 19.14
C ALA A 929 24.03 -31.86 20.65
N GLY A 930 24.07 -33.06 21.24
CA GLY A 930 23.97 -33.30 22.68
C GLY A 930 24.91 -34.41 23.15
N LEU A 931 24.72 -34.90 24.39
CA LEU A 931 25.64 -35.85 25.04
C LEU A 931 25.82 -37.18 24.29
N LYS A 932 24.73 -37.78 23.76
CA LYS A 932 24.79 -39.08 23.06
C LYS A 932 25.14 -38.92 21.60
N GLN A 933 25.78 -39.92 21.00
CA GLN A 933 26.11 -39.93 19.56
C GLN A 933 24.87 -39.86 18.65
N ALA A 934 23.73 -40.40 19.10
CA ALA A 934 22.45 -40.31 18.38
C ALA A 934 21.76 -38.94 18.55
N SER A 935 22.17 -38.13 19.53
CA SER A 935 21.58 -36.82 19.83
C SER A 935 22.11 -35.74 18.90
N ARG A 936 21.95 -35.95 17.59
CA ARG A 936 22.32 -34.97 16.56
C ARG A 936 21.19 -34.74 15.56
N THR A 937 20.95 -33.49 15.20
CA THR A 937 20.01 -33.12 14.12
C THR A 937 20.62 -32.07 13.22
N GLN A 938 20.09 -31.99 12.01
CA GLN A 938 20.50 -31.04 10.98
C GLN A 938 19.30 -30.62 10.15
N ALA A 939 19.32 -29.38 9.67
CA ALA A 939 18.32 -28.87 8.76
C ALA A 939 18.90 -27.70 7.95
N ALA A 940 18.30 -27.41 6.81
CA ALA A 940 18.62 -26.23 6.01
C ALA A 940 17.35 -25.47 5.64
N ARG A 941 17.40 -24.14 5.73
CA ARG A 941 16.33 -23.24 5.24
C ARG A 941 16.81 -22.57 3.96
N GLY A 942 15.92 -22.43 2.98
CA GLY A 942 16.20 -21.75 1.71
C GLY A 942 16.58 -22.65 0.53
N LEU A 943 16.42 -23.98 0.65
CA LEU A 943 16.67 -24.96 -0.42
C LEU A 943 15.42 -25.34 -1.25
N ILE A 944 14.21 -25.11 -0.73
CA ILE A 944 12.95 -25.42 -1.44
C ILE A 944 12.62 -24.25 -2.36
N GLU A 945 12.62 -24.48 -3.68
CA GLU A 945 12.45 -23.44 -4.70
C GLU A 945 11.00 -23.20 -5.13
N ASP A 946 10.07 -24.11 -4.83
CA ASP A 946 8.65 -23.96 -5.15
C ASP A 946 7.95 -23.02 -4.16
N LEU A 947 7.55 -21.84 -4.65
CA LEU A 947 6.89 -20.77 -3.88
C LEU A 947 5.52 -21.17 -3.30
N MET A 948 4.87 -22.20 -3.84
CA MET A 948 3.57 -22.72 -3.38
C MET A 948 3.74 -23.88 -2.40
N ASN A 949 4.95 -24.40 -2.23
CA ASN A 949 5.22 -25.48 -1.28
C ASN A 949 5.17 -24.96 0.17
N LEU A 950 4.42 -25.64 1.03
CA LEU A 950 4.26 -25.26 2.45
C LEU A 950 5.59 -25.23 3.24
N GLY A 951 6.64 -25.87 2.73
CA GLY A 951 8.00 -25.86 3.26
C GLY A 951 8.89 -24.72 2.75
N TYR A 952 8.41 -23.90 1.79
CA TYR A 952 9.16 -22.73 1.31
C TYR A 952 9.56 -21.81 2.47
N ASP A 953 10.85 -21.45 2.52
CA ASP A 953 11.47 -20.64 3.58
C ASP A 953 11.38 -21.20 5.02
N LYS A 954 11.13 -22.51 5.17
CA LYS A 954 11.23 -23.22 6.45
C LYS A 954 12.49 -24.08 6.50
N PHE A 955 12.93 -24.43 7.71
CA PHE A 955 14.00 -25.43 7.88
C PHE A 955 13.48 -26.80 7.46
N ASP A 956 14.08 -27.37 6.42
CA ASP A 956 13.81 -28.72 5.96
C ASP A 956 14.65 -29.73 6.78
N PRO A 957 14.03 -30.55 7.65
CA PRO A 957 14.73 -31.57 8.43
C PRO A 957 15.17 -32.78 7.58
N LEU A 958 14.70 -32.88 6.33
CA LEU A 958 15.09 -33.94 5.40
C LEU A 958 16.45 -33.67 4.75
N TRP A 959 16.91 -32.41 4.69
CA TRP A 959 18.26 -32.08 4.25
C TRP A 959 19.30 -32.79 5.11
N LYS A 960 20.31 -33.40 4.46
CA LYS A 960 21.38 -34.12 5.15
C LYS A 960 22.77 -33.56 4.81
N ALA A 961 23.62 -33.48 5.84
CA ALA A 961 25.03 -33.13 5.75
C ALA A 961 25.91 -34.22 6.40
N GLU A 962 27.12 -34.37 5.86
CA GLU A 962 28.18 -35.17 6.47
C GLU A 962 28.88 -34.31 7.53
N TRP A 963 28.68 -34.60 8.81
CA TRP A 963 29.38 -33.98 9.94
C TRP A 963 29.44 -34.95 11.14
N THR A 964 30.32 -34.68 12.09
CA THR A 964 30.48 -35.49 13.31
C THR A 964 30.42 -34.61 14.56
N HIS A 965 30.10 -35.22 15.71
CA HIS A 965 30.24 -34.57 17.00
C HIS A 965 30.88 -35.51 18.02
N ALA A 966 31.52 -34.92 19.02
CA ALA A 966 32.02 -35.58 20.21
C ALA A 966 31.47 -34.83 21.43
N ALA A 967 31.17 -35.54 22.52
CA ALA A 967 30.70 -34.92 23.74
C ALA A 967 31.24 -35.65 24.97
N MET A 968 31.47 -34.91 26.06
CA MET A 968 31.94 -35.44 27.34
C MET A 968 31.28 -34.70 28.49
N HIS A 969 30.75 -35.44 29.46
CA HIS A 969 30.27 -34.90 30.72
C HIS A 969 31.29 -35.15 31.84
N ASP A 970 31.78 -34.09 32.45
CA ASP A 970 32.64 -34.12 33.63
C ASP A 970 31.81 -33.77 34.87
N ALA A 971 31.43 -34.80 35.62
CA ALA A 971 30.61 -34.67 36.83
C ALA A 971 31.35 -33.99 38.00
N LYS A 972 32.69 -33.94 38.00
CA LYS A 972 33.45 -33.25 39.05
C LYS A 972 33.56 -31.76 38.78
N ALA A 973 33.67 -31.40 37.50
CA ALA A 973 33.71 -30.00 37.05
C ALA A 973 32.32 -29.43 36.76
N ASN A 974 31.24 -30.21 36.95
CA ASN A 974 29.86 -29.85 36.61
C ASN A 974 29.75 -29.28 35.18
N ARG A 975 30.37 -29.96 34.21
CA ARG A 975 30.55 -29.42 32.85
C ARG A 975 30.26 -30.44 31.77
N LEU A 976 29.42 -30.05 30.81
CA LEU A 976 29.20 -30.77 29.56
C LEU A 976 29.97 -30.08 28.43
N THR A 977 30.89 -30.79 27.80
CA THR A 977 31.63 -30.30 26.63
C THR A 977 31.07 -30.97 25.38
N VAL A 978 30.74 -30.19 24.35
CA VAL A 978 30.26 -30.70 23.05
C VAL A 978 31.08 -30.06 21.93
N MET A 979 31.65 -30.87 21.05
CA MET A 979 32.40 -30.42 19.88
C MET A 979 31.72 -30.88 18.60
N MET A 980 31.40 -29.95 17.71
CA MET A 980 30.94 -30.23 16.34
C MET A 980 32.12 -30.12 15.38
N THR A 981 32.27 -31.09 14.48
CA THR A 981 33.23 -31.08 13.38
C THR A 981 32.46 -31.09 12.07
N ILE A 982 32.45 -29.95 11.38
CA ILE A 982 31.63 -29.71 10.20
C ILE A 982 32.56 -29.56 8.97
N PRO A 983 32.62 -30.55 8.08
CA PRO A 983 33.29 -30.43 6.79
C PRO A 983 32.74 -29.24 6.00
N LEU A 984 33.62 -28.36 5.51
CA LEU A 984 33.23 -27.16 4.77
C LEU A 984 32.50 -27.52 3.46
N ARG A 985 32.78 -28.69 2.86
CA ARG A 985 32.04 -29.23 1.72
C ARG A 985 30.55 -29.48 2.00
N SER A 986 30.17 -29.64 3.27
CA SER A 986 28.78 -29.84 3.70
C SER A 986 28.00 -28.53 3.73
N ILE A 987 28.67 -27.39 3.48
CA ILE A 987 28.11 -26.02 3.50
C ILE A 987 28.55 -25.28 2.22
N PRO A 988 27.75 -25.29 1.12
CA PRO A 988 28.07 -24.55 -0.11
C PRO A 988 28.01 -23.01 0.09
N PRO A 989 28.85 -22.18 -0.57
CA PRO A 989 29.80 -22.54 -1.65
C PRO A 989 31.26 -22.74 -1.18
N ALA A 990 31.65 -24.02 -1.15
CA ALA A 990 32.94 -24.69 -1.40
C ALA A 990 34.30 -24.16 -0.89
N ALA A 991 34.51 -22.95 -0.40
CA ALA A 991 35.82 -22.55 0.15
C ALA A 991 35.75 -21.40 1.16
N VAL A 992 36.18 -21.65 2.40
CA VAL A 992 36.55 -20.57 3.33
C VAL A 992 37.87 -19.98 2.82
N LYS A 993 37.88 -18.70 2.48
CA LYS A 993 39.13 -17.94 2.25
C LYS A 993 39.52 -17.24 3.56
N SER A 994 40.82 -17.11 3.83
CA SER A 994 41.29 -16.17 4.85
C SER A 994 40.65 -14.80 4.58
N ASP A 995 40.22 -14.11 5.64
CA ASP A 995 39.56 -12.79 5.62
C ASP A 995 38.06 -12.80 5.24
N GLN A 996 37.40 -13.98 5.23
CA GLN A 996 35.94 -14.05 5.13
C GLN A 996 35.24 -13.89 6.48
N ASN A 997 34.05 -13.28 6.46
CA ASN A 997 33.12 -13.24 7.59
C ASN A 997 31.86 -14.04 7.25
N TRP A 998 31.47 -14.94 8.15
CA TRP A 998 30.19 -15.64 8.10
C TRP A 998 29.22 -15.00 9.08
N PHE A 999 27.95 -14.93 8.70
CA PHE A 999 26.91 -14.64 9.66
C PHE A 999 26.61 -15.92 10.45
N VAL A 1000 26.68 -15.83 11.77
CA VAL A 1000 26.46 -16.97 12.66
C VAL A 1000 25.66 -16.60 13.90
N ASN A 1001 25.02 -17.60 14.50
CA ASN A 1001 24.58 -17.51 15.89
C ASN A 1001 24.66 -18.88 16.57
N PHE A 1002 24.72 -18.88 17.90
CA PHE A 1002 24.83 -20.10 18.70
C PHE A 1002 23.82 -20.11 19.85
N GLN A 1003 23.27 -21.27 20.15
CA GLN A 1003 22.26 -21.48 21.18
C GLN A 1003 22.60 -22.67 22.05
N ARG A 1004 22.21 -22.62 23.33
CA ARG A 1004 22.06 -23.78 24.19
C ARG A 1004 20.60 -23.92 24.58
N VAL A 1005 20.04 -25.11 24.45
CA VAL A 1005 18.71 -25.48 24.93
C VAL A 1005 18.89 -26.48 26.05
N SER A 1006 18.49 -26.10 27.25
CA SER A 1006 18.50 -26.96 28.45
C SER A 1006 17.09 -27.08 29.03
N PRO A 1007 16.84 -28.07 29.91
CA PRO A 1007 15.59 -28.13 30.68
C PRO A 1007 15.31 -26.87 31.52
N ALA A 1008 16.35 -26.11 31.88
CA ALA A 1008 16.25 -24.91 32.71
C ALA A 1008 16.04 -23.61 31.91
N GLY A 1009 16.14 -23.65 30.58
CA GLY A 1009 15.97 -22.47 29.74
C GLY A 1009 16.83 -22.50 28.47
N THR A 1010 16.91 -21.36 27.79
CA THR A 1010 17.69 -21.18 26.57
C THR A 1010 18.70 -20.06 26.75
N SER A 1011 19.94 -20.29 26.32
CA SER A 1011 21.01 -19.28 26.27
C SER A 1011 21.45 -19.08 24.83
N ALA A 1012 21.88 -17.87 24.46
CA ALA A 1012 22.23 -17.52 23.10
C ALA A 1012 23.44 -16.61 23.02
N TRP A 1013 24.27 -16.77 21.98
CA TRP A 1013 25.56 -16.08 21.89
C TRP A 1013 25.40 -14.58 21.65
N SER A 1014 24.58 -14.25 20.67
CA SER A 1014 24.12 -12.90 20.45
C SER A 1014 22.62 -12.88 20.25
N LEU A 1015 21.96 -12.02 21.01
CA LEU A 1015 20.57 -11.69 20.84
C LEU A 1015 20.56 -10.19 20.58
N ILE A 1016 20.74 -9.80 19.32
CA ILE A 1016 20.53 -8.39 18.99
C ILE A 1016 19.04 -8.14 19.21
N PRO A 1017 18.68 -7.10 19.99
CA PRO A 1017 17.30 -6.76 20.19
C PRO A 1017 16.68 -6.27 18.87
N GLY A 1018 16.22 -7.18 18.02
CA GLY A 1018 15.41 -6.88 16.83
C GLY A 1018 15.60 -7.82 15.66
N ALA A 1019 16.53 -8.77 15.76
CA ALA A 1019 16.72 -9.81 14.76
C ALA A 1019 15.45 -10.65 14.56
N ALA A 1020 15.28 -11.21 13.36
CA ALA A 1020 14.12 -12.04 12.97
C ALA A 1020 13.96 -13.33 13.81
N GLY A 1021 14.95 -13.66 14.63
CA GLY A 1021 15.05 -14.84 15.49
C GLY A 1021 16.51 -15.25 15.67
N ILE A 1022 16.79 -16.22 16.55
CA ILE A 1022 18.15 -16.80 16.70
C ILE A 1022 18.58 -17.54 15.43
N GLU A 1023 17.58 -18.04 14.70
CA GLU A 1023 17.69 -18.79 13.47
C GLU A 1023 18.03 -17.93 12.24
N ASP A 1024 18.04 -16.59 12.37
CA ASP A 1024 18.51 -15.68 11.33
C ASP A 1024 19.81 -15.00 11.76
N PRO A 1025 20.97 -15.52 11.34
CA PRO A 1025 22.25 -15.05 11.84
C PRO A 1025 22.67 -13.66 11.33
N ARG A 1026 21.99 -13.10 10.30
CA ARG A 1026 22.32 -11.81 9.65
C ARG A 1026 22.41 -10.63 10.60
N SER A 1027 21.59 -10.66 11.63
CA SER A 1027 21.45 -9.57 12.58
C SER A 1027 21.89 -10.00 13.97
N ASN A 1028 22.64 -11.10 14.13
CA ASN A 1028 22.99 -11.61 15.45
C ASN A 1028 24.50 -11.63 15.69
N GLY A 1029 25.31 -12.23 14.82
CA GLY A 1029 26.75 -12.29 15.05
C GLY A 1029 27.56 -12.62 13.80
N GLU A 1030 28.86 -12.35 13.87
CA GLU A 1030 29.81 -12.62 12.79
C GLU A 1030 30.93 -13.57 13.27
N LEU A 1031 31.28 -14.56 12.44
CA LEU A 1031 32.45 -15.41 12.62
C LEU A 1031 33.47 -15.05 11.55
N SER A 1032 34.61 -14.52 11.97
CA SER A 1032 35.69 -14.06 11.12
C SER A 1032 36.81 -15.10 11.04
N PHE A 1033 37.25 -15.40 9.82
CA PHE A 1033 38.30 -16.41 9.54
C PHE A 1033 39.63 -15.69 9.26
N ASN A 1034 40.35 -15.28 10.31
CA ASN A 1034 41.66 -14.60 10.18
C ASN A 1034 42.83 -15.60 10.09
N SER A 1035 43.93 -15.20 9.45
CA SER A 1035 45.08 -16.06 9.13
C SER A 1035 46.08 -16.33 10.28
N ASP A 1036 46.05 -15.56 11.37
CA ASP A 1036 47.23 -15.43 12.25
C ASP A 1036 46.94 -15.27 13.75
N GLY A 1037 45.68 -15.47 14.19
CA GLY A 1037 45.38 -15.84 15.59
C GLY A 1037 45.80 -14.85 16.69
N THR A 1038 46.22 -13.63 16.36
CA THR A 1038 46.53 -12.59 17.37
C THR A 1038 45.41 -11.57 17.42
N ALA A 1039 44.83 -11.38 18.60
CA ALA A 1039 44.06 -10.18 18.89
C ALA A 1039 45.08 -9.03 18.97
N THR A 1040 45.22 -8.24 17.91
CA THR A 1040 46.02 -7.02 17.97
C THR A 1040 45.33 -6.05 18.92
N ALA A 1041 45.84 -5.96 20.15
CA ALA A 1041 45.43 -4.98 21.16
C ALA A 1041 45.80 -3.52 20.80
N ASN A 1042 46.26 -3.26 19.58
CA ASN A 1042 46.43 -1.90 19.06
C ASN A 1042 45.70 -1.82 17.72
N HIS A 1043 44.80 -0.85 17.61
CA HIS A 1043 44.17 -0.48 16.35
C HIS A 1043 45.26 -0.24 15.29
N PRO A 1044 45.17 -0.75 14.05
CA PRO A 1044 46.21 -0.58 13.04
C PRO A 1044 46.61 0.89 12.81
N LEU A 1045 45.63 1.81 12.94
CA LEU A 1045 45.88 3.26 12.82
C LEU A 1045 46.72 3.83 13.96
N LYS A 1046 46.78 3.21 15.14
CA LYS A 1046 47.61 3.68 16.25
C LYS A 1046 49.09 3.57 15.93
N ALA A 1047 49.51 2.42 15.38
CA ALA A 1047 50.89 2.21 14.97
C ALA A 1047 51.28 3.19 13.86
N GLU A 1048 50.35 3.46 12.93
CA GLU A 1048 50.56 4.42 11.84
C GLU A 1048 50.60 5.87 12.36
N ARG A 1049 49.71 6.28 13.27
CA ARG A 1049 49.75 7.61 13.92
C ARG A 1049 51.06 7.82 14.65
N GLU A 1050 51.49 6.86 15.46
CA GLU A 1050 52.73 6.96 16.22
C GLU A 1050 53.96 7.00 15.30
N LYS A 1051 53.91 6.32 14.15
CA LYS A 1051 54.93 6.41 13.11
C LYS A 1051 54.93 7.78 12.44
N ILE A 1052 53.78 8.26 11.96
CA ILE A 1052 53.61 9.60 11.36
C ILE A 1052 54.09 10.66 12.35
N TYR A 1053 53.71 10.59 13.62
CA TYR A 1053 54.16 11.53 14.65
C TYR A 1053 55.69 11.57 14.77
N ARG A 1054 56.37 10.41 14.80
CA ARG A 1054 57.84 10.35 14.86
C ARG A 1054 58.52 10.86 13.59
N GLU A 1055 57.91 10.68 12.43
CA GLU A 1055 58.48 11.03 11.12
C GLU A 1055 58.21 12.47 10.71
N THR A 1056 57.11 13.07 11.17
CA THR A 1056 56.59 14.35 10.64
C THR A 1056 56.55 15.48 11.66
N PHE A 1057 56.84 15.21 12.93
CA PHE A 1057 56.83 16.23 13.98
C PHE A 1057 58.15 16.31 14.72
N GLU A 1058 58.76 17.48 14.67
CA GLU A 1058 59.78 17.88 15.63
C GLU A 1058 59.24 19.07 16.42
N THR A 1059 59.23 18.97 17.76
CA THR A 1059 58.84 20.09 18.62
C THR A 1059 59.67 21.32 18.27
N PRO A 1060 59.06 22.49 17.96
CA PRO A 1060 59.81 23.69 17.60
C PRO A 1060 60.90 24.01 18.64
N ALA A 1061 62.08 24.45 18.20
CA ALA A 1061 63.22 24.67 19.10
C ALA A 1061 62.88 25.63 20.25
N GLU A 1062 62.07 26.66 19.97
CA GLU A 1062 61.56 27.62 20.94
C GLU A 1062 60.62 26.97 21.98
N TRP A 1063 59.82 25.98 21.56
CA TRP A 1063 58.95 25.21 22.46
C TRP A 1063 59.78 24.27 23.34
N LYS A 1064 60.81 23.61 22.79
CA LYS A 1064 61.71 22.72 23.56
C LYS A 1064 62.37 23.47 24.72
N GLU A 1065 62.84 24.69 24.48
CA GLU A 1065 63.46 25.53 25.51
C GLU A 1065 62.45 25.99 26.59
N GLN A 1066 61.24 26.39 26.18
CA GLN A 1066 60.19 26.83 27.10
C GLN A 1066 59.59 25.68 27.94
N ILE A 1067 59.35 24.52 27.31
CA ILE A 1067 58.88 23.30 27.98
C ILE A 1067 59.94 22.79 28.97
N ALA A 1068 61.24 22.91 28.66
CA ALA A 1068 62.32 22.50 29.57
C ALA A 1068 62.54 23.44 30.76
N LYS A 1069 62.16 24.73 30.64
CA LYS A 1069 62.42 25.77 31.67
C LYS A 1069 61.22 26.07 32.58
N GLY A 1070 59.98 25.80 32.15
CA GLY A 1070 58.76 26.12 32.90
C GLY A 1070 58.16 24.91 33.65
N PRO A 1071 57.41 25.11 34.75
CA PRO A 1071 56.55 24.07 35.29
C PRO A 1071 55.47 23.71 34.26
N THR A 1072 55.34 22.42 33.92
CA THR A 1072 54.30 21.93 33.00
C THR A 1072 53.07 21.47 33.76
N LEU A 1073 51.88 21.89 33.32
CA LEU A 1073 50.61 21.40 33.86
C LEU A 1073 50.05 20.26 32.99
N ALA A 1074 49.75 19.11 33.59
CA ALA A 1074 49.20 17.96 32.85
C ALA A 1074 47.67 18.07 32.71
N LEU A 1075 47.17 17.99 31.47
CA LEU A 1075 45.73 17.89 31.16
C LEU A 1075 45.34 16.42 30.96
N ASN A 1076 45.02 15.74 32.07
CA ASN A 1076 44.64 14.33 32.08
C ASN A 1076 43.12 14.16 32.15
N GLY A 1077 42.61 13.04 31.60
CA GLY A 1077 41.19 12.69 31.71
C GLY A 1077 40.30 13.43 30.72
N TRP A 1078 40.76 13.55 29.47
CA TRP A 1078 39.95 14.11 28.39
C TRP A 1078 38.68 13.31 28.18
N LYS A 1079 37.60 14.03 27.88
CA LYS A 1079 36.32 13.47 27.48
C LYS A 1079 35.92 14.02 26.13
N PHE A 1080 35.10 13.28 25.41
CA PHE A 1080 34.69 13.54 24.04
C PHE A 1080 33.18 13.43 23.87
N ARG A 1081 32.60 14.30 23.05
CA ARG A 1081 31.21 14.25 22.62
C ARG A 1081 31.14 14.53 21.11
N ALA A 1082 30.60 13.60 20.34
CA ALA A 1082 30.39 13.79 18.91
C ALA A 1082 29.28 14.83 18.66
N ASP A 1083 29.45 15.65 17.62
CA ASP A 1083 28.49 16.67 17.19
C ASP A 1083 28.34 16.71 15.67
N PRO A 1084 27.97 15.57 15.02
CA PRO A 1084 27.88 15.50 13.55
C PRO A 1084 26.78 16.39 12.97
N THR A 1085 25.86 16.90 13.80
CA THR A 1085 24.79 17.81 13.42
C THR A 1085 25.08 19.27 13.78
N GLU A 1086 26.28 19.57 14.28
CA GLU A 1086 26.77 20.93 14.60
C GLU A 1086 25.87 21.72 15.58
N VAL A 1087 25.19 21.02 16.49
CA VAL A 1087 24.24 21.63 17.44
C VAL A 1087 24.93 22.14 18.69
N GLY A 1088 26.11 21.64 19.05
CA GLY A 1088 26.78 21.93 20.31
C GLY A 1088 27.20 23.40 20.47
N THR A 1089 27.42 24.11 19.37
CA THR A 1089 27.65 25.56 19.42
C THR A 1089 26.37 26.32 19.76
N LYS A 1090 25.23 25.91 19.19
CA LYS A 1090 23.91 26.50 19.43
C LYS A 1090 23.40 26.21 20.84
N ASP A 1091 23.64 25.00 21.33
CA ASP A 1091 23.26 24.55 22.67
C ASP A 1091 24.31 24.92 23.75
N GLU A 1092 25.33 25.66 23.34
CA GLU A 1092 26.37 26.23 24.19
C GLU A 1092 27.10 25.19 25.06
N TRP A 1093 27.47 24.03 24.51
CA TRP A 1093 28.14 22.95 25.24
C TRP A 1093 29.52 23.34 25.80
N PHE A 1094 30.11 24.43 25.32
CA PHE A 1094 31.32 25.01 25.91
C PHE A 1094 31.09 25.63 27.29
N LYS A 1095 29.84 25.87 27.72
CA LYS A 1095 29.50 26.38 29.05
C LYS A 1095 29.43 25.22 30.07
N PRO A 1096 30.13 25.33 31.22
CA PRO A 1096 30.11 24.29 32.26
C PRO A 1096 28.71 23.89 32.77
N ALA A 1097 27.72 24.78 32.70
CA ALA A 1097 26.34 24.52 33.16
C ALA A 1097 25.53 23.58 32.24
N ASN A 1098 25.95 23.41 30.98
CA ASN A 1098 25.21 22.62 29.97
C ASN A 1098 25.82 21.21 29.78
N ASN A 1099 26.56 20.73 30.79
CA ASN A 1099 27.35 19.51 30.73
C ASN A 1099 26.74 18.37 31.55
N LEU A 1100 25.85 17.58 30.95
CA LEU A 1100 25.42 16.30 31.53
C LEU A 1100 26.50 15.25 31.35
N GLU A 1101 26.93 14.60 32.42
CA GLU A 1101 28.08 13.68 32.37
C GLU A 1101 27.85 12.39 31.57
N SER A 1102 26.59 12.02 31.34
CA SER A 1102 26.20 10.88 30.49
C SER A 1102 26.58 11.06 29.02
N ASP A 1103 26.75 12.31 28.57
CA ASP A 1103 26.87 12.64 27.15
C ASP A 1103 28.33 12.66 26.66
N TRP A 1104 29.29 12.40 27.55
CA TRP A 1104 30.72 12.55 27.30
C TRP A 1104 31.47 11.25 27.55
N LEU A 1105 32.14 10.75 26.51
CA LEU A 1105 32.93 9.52 26.53
C LEU A 1105 34.38 9.81 26.95
N PRO A 1106 35.04 8.94 27.74
CA PRO A 1106 36.49 9.07 27.96
C PRO A 1106 37.26 8.95 26.63
N ILE A 1107 38.23 9.83 26.40
CA ILE A 1107 39.11 9.76 25.23
C ILE A 1107 40.57 9.99 25.65
N GLN A 1108 41.51 9.32 24.97
CA GLN A 1108 42.94 9.59 25.15
C GLN A 1108 43.36 10.70 24.18
N VAL A 1109 44.28 11.56 24.62
CA VAL A 1109 44.92 12.57 23.76
C VAL A 1109 46.43 12.40 23.94
N PRO A 1110 47.21 12.16 22.87
CA PRO A 1110 46.81 12.17 21.46
C PRO A 1110 46.10 10.91 20.94
N THR A 1111 45.11 11.07 20.06
CA THR A 1111 44.47 9.96 19.30
C THR A 1111 43.80 10.46 18.02
N PHE A 1112 43.71 9.62 16.99
CA PHE A 1112 42.65 9.74 15.99
C PHE A 1112 41.33 9.22 16.56
N TRP A 1113 40.20 9.77 16.13
CA TRP A 1113 38.86 9.34 16.52
C TRP A 1113 38.62 7.87 16.18
N GLU A 1114 39.12 7.43 15.02
CA GLU A 1114 39.00 6.06 14.52
C GLU A 1114 39.76 5.03 15.36
N GLU A 1115 40.75 5.45 16.16
CA GLU A 1115 41.42 4.55 17.13
C GLU A 1115 40.52 4.23 18.33
N THR A 1116 39.48 5.05 18.57
CA THR A 1116 38.51 4.83 19.64
C THR A 1116 37.25 4.21 19.06
N GLU A 1117 37.03 2.92 19.33
CA GLU A 1117 35.92 2.14 18.76
C GLU A 1117 34.54 2.80 18.99
N ALA A 1118 34.34 3.44 20.14
CA ALA A 1118 33.09 4.13 20.47
C ALA A 1118 32.82 5.41 19.66
N ILE A 1119 33.84 5.97 19.00
CA ILE A 1119 33.74 7.18 18.16
C ILE A 1119 33.75 6.80 16.67
N GLY A 1120 34.67 5.92 16.26
CA GLY A 1120 34.77 5.45 14.89
C GLY A 1120 35.14 6.55 13.88
N LYS A 1121 34.73 6.37 12.62
CA LYS A 1121 34.95 7.34 11.54
C LYS A 1121 33.92 8.47 11.64
N LEU A 1122 34.32 9.59 12.24
CA LEU A 1122 33.48 10.77 12.39
C LEU A 1122 33.96 11.88 11.44
N LEU A 1123 33.03 12.42 10.66
CA LEU A 1123 33.17 13.67 9.92
C LEU A 1123 32.21 14.70 10.52
N GLY A 1124 32.62 15.95 10.60
CA GLY A 1124 31.90 17.05 11.26
C GLY A 1124 32.56 17.47 12.58
N ASP A 1125 31.76 18.01 13.50
CA ASP A 1125 32.25 18.53 14.78
C ASP A 1125 32.39 17.44 15.85
N GLY A 1126 33.44 17.55 16.66
CA GLY A 1126 33.68 16.77 17.86
C GLY A 1126 34.15 17.68 18.99
N TRP A 1127 33.55 17.54 20.17
CA TRP A 1127 33.87 18.36 21.34
C TRP A 1127 34.72 17.58 22.33
N TYR A 1128 35.80 18.19 22.77
CA TYR A 1128 36.65 17.71 23.84
C TYR A 1128 36.41 18.51 25.11
N ARG A 1129 36.55 17.87 26.27
CA ARG A 1129 36.52 18.52 27.58
C ARG A 1129 37.59 17.96 28.51
N VAL A 1130 38.25 18.84 29.25
CA VAL A 1130 39.13 18.47 30.37
C VAL A 1130 39.00 19.49 31.51
N THR A 1131 39.05 19.00 32.74
CA THR A 1131 38.97 19.83 33.94
C THR A 1131 40.31 19.78 34.68
N PHE A 1132 40.83 20.93 35.10
CA PHE A 1132 42.10 21.03 35.81
C PHE A 1132 42.08 22.09 36.93
N ASN A 1133 42.93 21.92 37.93
CA ASN A 1133 43.09 22.87 39.03
C ASN A 1133 44.42 23.62 38.89
N MET A 1134 44.44 24.90 39.25
CA MET A 1134 45.69 25.68 39.29
C MET A 1134 46.50 25.30 40.54
N PRO A 1135 47.76 24.85 40.40
CA PRO A 1135 48.65 24.67 41.54
C PRO A 1135 48.87 26.00 42.27
N ALA A 1136 49.08 25.94 43.59
CA ALA A 1136 49.28 27.15 44.40
C ALA A 1136 50.47 28.00 43.92
N ALA A 1137 51.54 27.36 43.44
CA ALA A 1137 52.74 28.01 42.89
C ALA A 1137 52.53 28.69 41.52
N SER A 1138 51.37 28.47 40.90
CA SER A 1138 51.01 28.91 39.54
C SER A 1138 49.91 29.99 39.55
N GLN A 1139 49.39 30.35 40.72
CA GLN A 1139 48.38 31.38 40.87
C GLN A 1139 48.93 32.75 40.44
N GLY A 1140 48.17 33.46 39.60
CA GLY A 1140 48.58 34.78 39.08
C GLY A 1140 49.52 34.74 37.86
N LYS A 1141 49.88 33.55 37.36
CA LYS A 1141 50.67 33.39 36.12
C LYS A 1141 49.76 33.23 34.90
N THR A 1142 50.29 33.59 33.73
CA THR A 1142 49.67 33.33 32.43
C THR A 1142 49.99 31.89 32.01
N LEU A 1143 49.06 31.22 31.32
CA LEU A 1143 49.32 29.91 30.72
C LEU A 1143 49.40 30.03 29.20
N GLN A 1144 50.21 29.19 28.58
CA GLN A 1144 50.16 28.94 27.14
C GLN A 1144 49.74 27.48 26.92
N LEU A 1145 48.64 27.29 26.17
CA LEU A 1145 48.17 25.99 25.71
C LEU A 1145 48.76 25.75 24.32
N MET A 1146 49.70 24.82 24.21
CA MET A 1146 50.43 24.55 22.97
C MET A 1146 49.92 23.22 22.38
N PHE A 1147 49.14 23.29 21.31
CA PHE A 1147 48.62 22.13 20.60
C PHE A 1147 49.61 21.75 19.50
N ALA A 1148 50.17 20.55 19.55
CA ALA A 1148 51.16 20.10 18.57
C ALA A 1148 50.53 19.68 17.22
N GLY A 1149 49.22 19.50 17.18
CA GLY A 1149 48.46 19.13 15.99
C GLY A 1149 47.04 18.68 16.32
N VAL A 1150 46.07 19.27 15.63
CA VAL A 1150 44.66 18.91 15.65
C VAL A 1150 44.24 18.72 14.19
N ASP A 1151 43.56 17.62 13.88
CA ASP A 1151 43.15 17.33 12.51
C ASP A 1151 42.12 18.38 12.05
N GLU A 1152 42.55 19.19 11.08
CA GLU A 1152 41.91 20.36 10.47
C GLU A 1152 41.69 21.61 11.35
N GLN A 1153 40.57 21.75 12.05
CA GLN A 1153 40.19 23.04 12.67
C GLN A 1153 39.80 22.89 14.14
N ALA A 1154 40.16 23.86 14.97
CA ALA A 1154 39.92 23.86 16.42
C ALA A 1154 39.45 25.22 16.98
N TRP A 1155 38.53 25.20 17.95
CA TRP A 1155 38.13 26.36 18.75
C TRP A 1155 38.25 26.02 20.24
N VAL A 1156 38.99 26.82 20.98
CA VAL A 1156 39.37 26.56 22.37
C VAL A 1156 38.63 27.50 23.30
N TYR A 1157 37.88 26.93 24.24
CA TYR A 1157 37.07 27.66 25.21
C TYR A 1157 37.53 27.34 26.63
N LEU A 1158 37.67 28.36 27.46
CA LEU A 1158 37.96 28.22 28.88
C LEU A 1158 36.80 28.77 29.70
N ASN A 1159 36.26 27.95 30.60
CA ASN A 1159 35.17 28.33 31.51
C ASN A 1159 33.96 28.95 30.79
N GLY A 1160 33.65 28.50 29.57
CA GLY A 1160 32.55 29.01 28.75
C GLY A 1160 32.88 30.19 27.84
N LYS A 1161 34.12 30.66 27.79
CA LYS A 1161 34.56 31.77 26.92
C LYS A 1161 35.58 31.30 25.89
N LEU A 1162 35.40 31.69 24.63
CA LEU A 1162 36.37 31.43 23.56
C LEU A 1162 37.68 32.18 23.85
N ILE A 1163 38.79 31.45 23.88
CA ILE A 1163 40.14 31.98 24.17
C ILE A 1163 41.13 31.79 23.01
N GLY A 1164 40.85 30.89 22.06
CA GLY A 1164 41.69 30.69 20.88
C GLY A 1164 40.93 30.02 19.74
N GLU A 1165 41.38 30.26 18.52
CA GLU A 1165 40.81 29.72 17.28
C GLU A 1165 41.94 29.35 16.32
N HIS A 1166 41.92 28.11 15.82
CA HIS A 1166 42.79 27.58 14.79
C HIS A 1166 41.90 27.07 13.64
N SER A 1167 41.61 27.94 12.68
CA SER A 1167 40.64 27.69 11.61
C SER A 1167 41.11 28.33 10.31
N GLU A 1168 40.46 28.00 9.19
CA GLU A 1168 40.76 28.67 7.91
C GLU A 1168 40.63 30.21 8.02
N LYS A 1169 39.75 30.66 8.93
CA LYS A 1169 39.51 32.07 9.18
C LYS A 1169 40.63 32.72 10.00
N SER A 1170 41.10 32.08 11.08
CA SER A 1170 42.16 32.66 11.91
C SER A 1170 43.53 32.57 11.24
N GLU A 1171 43.82 31.44 10.61
CA GLU A 1171 45.14 31.14 10.03
C GLU A 1171 45.28 31.57 8.57
N LYS A 1172 44.16 31.86 7.88
CA LYS A 1172 44.12 32.19 6.44
C LYS A 1172 44.78 31.12 5.55
N LYS A 1173 44.67 29.85 5.96
CA LYS A 1173 45.13 28.66 5.23
C LYS A 1173 43.96 27.72 4.97
N ALA A 1174 44.07 26.87 3.96
CA ALA A 1174 43.06 25.85 3.68
C ALA A 1174 43.05 24.78 4.77
N TYR A 1175 41.88 24.21 5.07
CA TYR A 1175 41.72 23.19 6.14
C TYR A 1175 42.66 21.98 5.97
N THR A 1176 42.99 21.62 4.73
CA THR A 1176 43.90 20.52 4.39
C THR A 1176 45.37 20.78 4.75
N ALA A 1177 45.73 22.02 5.10
CA ALA A 1177 47.07 22.40 5.52
C ALA A 1177 47.18 22.62 7.04
N LEU A 1178 46.05 22.54 7.77
CA LEU A 1178 46.00 22.83 9.20
C LEU A 1178 46.15 21.57 10.06
N TYR A 1179 45.92 20.39 9.48
CA TYR A 1179 45.78 19.15 10.22
C TYR A 1179 46.98 18.75 11.08
N ASP A 1180 48.19 19.17 10.71
CA ASP A 1180 49.41 18.89 11.44
C ASP A 1180 50.13 20.16 11.93
N GLU A 1181 49.49 21.32 11.84
CA GLU A 1181 50.08 22.60 12.18
C GLU A 1181 49.98 22.87 13.70
N PRO A 1182 51.11 23.14 14.38
CA PRO A 1182 51.08 23.49 15.80
C PRO A 1182 50.59 24.93 16.03
N PHE A 1183 49.80 25.15 17.07
CA PHE A 1183 49.32 26.49 17.46
C PHE A 1183 49.32 26.69 18.98
N ILE A 1184 49.38 27.96 19.41
CA ILE A 1184 49.41 28.37 20.82
C ILE A 1184 48.18 29.21 21.14
N VAL A 1185 47.57 28.93 22.29
CA VAL A 1185 46.52 29.78 22.89
C VAL A 1185 47.02 30.35 24.21
N GLU A 1186 47.14 31.68 24.27
CA GLU A 1186 47.51 32.38 25.50
C GLU A 1186 46.31 32.58 26.42
N VAL A 1187 46.50 32.28 27.70
CA VAL A 1187 45.48 32.39 28.74
C VAL A 1187 45.98 33.31 29.84
N PRO A 1188 45.58 34.60 29.82
CA PRO A 1188 45.97 35.56 30.84
C PRO A 1188 45.51 35.12 32.24
N ALA A 1189 46.30 35.45 33.26
CA ALA A 1189 46.03 35.09 34.66
C ALA A 1189 44.61 35.47 35.15
N ASN A 1190 44.04 36.56 34.63
CA ASN A 1190 42.71 37.04 35.02
C ASN A 1190 41.53 36.22 34.45
N GLN A 1191 41.79 35.29 33.52
CA GLN A 1191 40.78 34.38 32.98
C GLN A 1191 40.77 33.01 33.69
N LEU A 1192 41.76 32.75 34.54
CA LEU A 1192 41.92 31.52 35.29
C LEU A 1192 41.26 31.62 36.67
N GLN A 1193 40.55 30.56 37.06
CA GLN A 1193 40.00 30.43 38.40
C GLN A 1193 41.10 29.92 39.34
N ALA A 1194 41.52 30.76 40.28
CA ALA A 1194 42.62 30.43 41.20
C ALA A 1194 42.24 29.44 42.32
N LYS A 1195 40.97 29.42 42.72
CA LYS A 1195 40.45 28.63 43.86
C LYS A 1195 39.34 27.66 43.47
N SER A 1196 39.09 27.47 42.19
CA SER A 1196 38.04 26.58 41.66
C SER A 1196 38.53 25.91 40.37
N PRO A 1197 37.99 24.73 39.99
CA PRO A 1197 38.42 24.02 38.79
C PRO A 1197 38.16 24.83 37.52
N ASN A 1198 39.15 24.83 36.63
CA ASN A 1198 39.01 25.37 35.29
C ASN A 1198 38.57 24.26 34.33
N VAL A 1199 37.64 24.58 33.43
CA VAL A 1199 37.13 23.64 32.43
C VAL A 1199 37.51 24.14 31.03
N LEU A 1200 38.30 23.34 30.33
CA LEU A 1200 38.70 23.58 28.94
C LEU A 1200 37.80 22.75 28.02
N HIS A 1201 37.17 23.40 27.05
CA HIS A 1201 36.51 22.74 25.93
C HIS A 1201 37.25 23.03 24.64
N VAL A 1202 37.38 22.02 23.77
CA VAL A 1202 37.96 22.20 22.43
C VAL A 1202 36.99 21.61 21.41
N ARG A 1203 36.43 22.45 20.54
CA ARG A 1203 35.67 21.98 19.38
C ARG A 1203 36.65 21.69 18.26
N VAL A 1204 36.59 20.50 17.67
CA VAL A 1204 37.38 20.09 16.52
C VAL A 1204 36.44 19.80 15.35
N HIS A 1205 36.70 20.37 14.17
CA HIS A 1205 35.91 20.10 12.96
C HIS A 1205 36.79 19.38 11.94
N ASN A 1206 36.36 18.18 11.52
CA ASN A 1206 37.05 17.37 10.52
C ASN A 1206 36.15 17.12 9.29
N ARG A 1207 36.61 17.48 8.11
CA ARG A 1207 35.91 17.31 6.82
C ARG A 1207 36.35 16.08 6.07
N ALA A 1208 37.61 15.66 6.19
CA ALA A 1208 38.12 14.49 5.49
C ALA A 1208 39.34 13.90 6.18
N GLY A 1209 39.43 12.57 6.20
CA GLY A 1209 40.55 11.87 6.83
C GLY A 1209 40.22 11.45 8.26
N ALA A 1210 41.24 11.41 9.13
CA ALA A 1210 41.16 10.84 10.46
C ALA A 1210 41.15 11.95 11.52
N GLY A 1211 39.99 12.23 12.11
CA GLY A 1211 39.79 13.41 12.96
C GLY A 1211 40.42 13.31 14.35
N GLY A 1212 40.64 14.46 15.00
CA GLY A 1212 40.90 14.55 16.43
C GLY A 1212 42.16 15.33 16.85
N ILE A 1213 42.36 15.47 18.17
CA ILE A 1213 43.60 15.98 18.75
C ILE A 1213 44.63 14.84 18.72
N TRP A 1214 45.34 14.72 17.60
CA TRP A 1214 46.16 13.54 17.29
C TRP A 1214 47.65 13.72 17.61
N ARG A 1215 48.08 14.91 18.05
CA ARG A 1215 49.41 15.17 18.63
C ARG A 1215 49.28 15.76 20.06
N PRO A 1216 50.37 15.74 20.88
CA PRO A 1216 50.30 16.15 22.28
C PRO A 1216 49.85 17.61 22.49
N VAL A 1217 49.26 17.87 23.66
CA VAL A 1217 48.95 19.22 24.14
C VAL A 1217 49.85 19.52 25.34
N HIS A 1218 50.64 20.58 25.26
CA HIS A 1218 51.49 21.05 26.34
C HIS A 1218 50.91 22.29 27.00
N VAL A 1219 51.06 22.42 28.32
CA VAL A 1219 50.66 23.61 29.06
C VAL A 1219 51.86 24.12 29.84
N ILE A 1220 52.28 25.35 29.55
CA ILE A 1220 53.42 25.99 30.21
C ILE A 1220 53.01 27.29 30.89
N GLU A 1221 53.69 27.61 31.99
CA GLU A 1221 53.50 28.86 32.72
C GLU A 1221 54.44 29.95 32.20
N THR A 1222 53.93 31.16 31.95
CA THR A 1222 54.73 32.32 31.54
C THR A 1222 54.58 33.47 32.55
N LEU A 1223 55.64 34.27 32.69
CA LEU A 1223 55.64 35.47 33.56
C LEU A 1223 54.80 36.56 32.90
N SER A 1224 53.95 37.25 33.68
CA SER A 1224 53.17 38.38 33.18
C SER A 1224 54.11 39.49 32.69
N SER A 1225 54.10 39.79 31.39
CA SER A 1225 54.74 40.98 30.84
C SER A 1225 53.87 42.20 31.15
N ASN A 1226 54.16 42.89 32.26
CA ASN A 1226 53.72 44.27 32.41
C ASN A 1226 54.47 45.12 31.38
N GLY A 1227 53.74 45.78 30.48
CA GLY A 1227 54.31 46.58 29.41
C GLY A 1227 55.17 47.74 29.91
N SER A 1228 56.30 47.96 29.24
CA SER A 1228 56.90 49.29 29.07
C SER A 1228 57.59 49.39 27.71
N LYS A 1229 56.96 50.17 26.83
CA LYS A 1229 57.33 50.63 25.48
C LYS A 1229 57.25 49.64 24.32
#